data_AF-A0A5D0UPB0-F1
#
_entry.id   AF-A0A5D0UPB0-F1
#
_cell.length_a   1.000
_cell.length_b   1.000
_cell.length_c   1.000
_cell.angle_alpha   90.00
_cell.angle_beta   90.00
_cell.angle_gamma   90.00
#
_symmetry.space_group_name_H-M   'P 1'
#
loop_
_entity.id
_entity.type
_entity.pdbx_description
1 polymer ?
#
loop_
_entity_poly.entity_id
_entity_poly.type
_entity_poly.pdbx_seq_one_letter_code
_entity_poly.pdbx_strand_id
1 'polypeptide(L)'
;MPRPPFSPGLRDAAPRPRGVALIAAGLLLLSSIAITSGPAAAASPTLTLEPAIDDTACAANVDGTAEFTPVLSLDLPTRATWLNQTPPYTFDRTDTMAAGFDRVGYCLELDGPAGPQWVWAAMEPFTTDAHRLGLPTHTGEITRQRVNDLDVASNVPSVTTGTGLAGYLEMWPNTYGTGSSRQISGASSTTYDADDTVNASGGYGSFQVHQVGANRPSPDTPRTVLAVNTFTSTGAALSLGIGSAPTGHPDWTFAGNAGTFTQRRLTVYARSSVLTLNQHPQDRQLYPRDAANRATVPVSGAVTDPRVKAVQLHVTSGDDEWTYTAPVTDRRDFSFRPRIDAALREYRFELRALGAQVTRRVDVWEGILAGDVYVIQGQSNAVSATYKGSSAGEESPYIRSYGSPTAEPVLSAADRRWNYAGSEVTNQPGSIGQWGIRMARRIVDTYQVPVAILNGAHGGRPISFFQRNDADPDDISTNYGRLRQRLVGAGVLGDVRGLLWYQGESDNDQAAVHVTGFTALLDDWRAELGADLAEGTRYFVYQVRTSPCSNSTTGALREAQRQMGDTLGVTLLSTNGLSGHDGCHYAWEQGYREMGDHTFAVVARDLYHGPGAGVAPPNPSTAAFSNPERTEITIQLRSDDPLTVEPGSAADFRVNGTAVTVTDVEYVAGGRLKLTLSAPADGATGVSYLSHLRAGPWIVNATGSGLLTFYNLPIT
;
A
#
# COMPACT_ATOMS: atom_id res chain seq x y z
N MET A 1 13.03 27.04 57.32
CA MET A 1 12.00 26.48 58.22
C MET A 1 10.67 27.19 57.92
N PRO A 2 9.50 26.52 57.97
CA PRO A 2 9.27 25.12 58.33
C PRO A 2 8.51 24.29 57.27
N ARG A 3 8.96 23.03 57.14
CA ARG A 3 8.20 21.79 56.81
C ARG A 3 7.30 21.40 58.02
N PRO A 4 6.62 20.23 58.07
CA PRO A 4 5.64 19.51 57.22
C PRO A 4 4.37 19.18 58.10
N PRO A 5 3.52 18.10 57.97
CA PRO A 5 3.79 16.64 57.79
C PRO A 5 2.93 15.95 56.68
N PHE A 6 3.40 14.96 55.91
CA PHE A 6 3.61 13.50 56.14
C PHE A 6 2.37 12.62 56.47
N SER A 7 1.85 11.95 55.42
CA SER A 7 1.51 10.49 55.25
C SER A 7 0.46 9.78 56.15
N PRO A 8 -0.02 8.54 55.82
CA PRO A 8 -0.16 7.82 54.53
C PRO A 8 -1.53 7.11 54.35
N GLY A 9 -1.80 6.57 53.15
CA GLY A 9 -2.90 5.62 52.93
C GLY A 9 -2.76 4.82 51.62
N LEU A 10 -2.27 3.59 51.74
CA LEU A 10 -2.28 2.55 50.71
C LEU A 10 -3.70 2.24 50.20
N ARG A 11 -3.83 1.91 48.91
CA ARG A 11 -4.34 0.62 48.40
C ARG A 11 -4.40 0.56 46.88
N ASP A 12 -3.68 -0.42 46.33
CA ASP A 12 -3.79 -0.94 44.97
C ASP A 12 -5.21 -1.43 44.65
N ALA A 13 -5.69 -1.15 43.44
CA ALA A 13 -6.85 -1.80 42.85
C ALA A 13 -6.51 -2.24 41.42
N ALA A 14 -6.18 -3.52 41.26
CA ALA A 14 -6.15 -4.22 39.99
C ALA A 14 -7.58 -4.62 39.54
N PRO A 15 -7.90 -4.67 38.23
CA PRO A 15 -9.18 -5.14 37.75
C PRO A 15 -9.25 -6.67 37.70
N ARG A 16 -10.40 -7.22 38.12
CA ARG A 16 -10.73 -8.66 38.16
C ARG A 16 -11.08 -9.22 36.77
N PRO A 17 -10.75 -10.50 36.47
CA PRO A 17 -11.31 -11.22 35.33
C PRO A 17 -12.68 -11.85 35.67
N ARG A 18 -13.58 -11.88 34.68
CA ARG A 18 -14.86 -12.59 34.75
C ARG A 18 -14.66 -14.06 34.40
N GLY A 19 -14.82 -14.96 35.38
CA GLY A 19 -14.95 -16.40 35.19
C GLY A 19 -16.42 -16.81 35.14
N VAL A 20 -16.78 -17.64 34.16
CA VAL A 20 -18.08 -18.30 34.03
C VAL A 20 -17.98 -19.67 34.70
N ALA A 21 -18.87 -19.95 35.64
CA ALA A 21 -18.93 -21.20 36.40
C ALA A 21 -19.83 -22.24 35.70
N LEU A 22 -19.29 -23.45 35.50
CA LEU A 22 -20.06 -24.66 35.22
C LEU A 22 -20.77 -25.13 36.49
N ILE A 23 -22.06 -25.49 36.38
CA ILE A 23 -22.80 -26.24 37.40
C ILE A 23 -22.95 -27.68 36.91
N ALA A 24 -22.39 -28.61 37.69
CA ALA A 24 -22.62 -30.05 37.57
C ALA A 24 -23.77 -30.46 38.50
N ALA A 25 -24.71 -31.26 37.97
CA ALA A 25 -25.66 -32.01 38.78
C ALA A 25 -25.80 -33.41 38.16
N GLY A 26 -25.35 -34.42 38.91
CA GLY A 26 -25.51 -35.83 38.56
C GLY A 26 -26.84 -36.38 39.07
N LEU A 27 -27.38 -37.38 38.37
CA LEU A 27 -28.36 -38.31 38.92
C LEU A 27 -28.07 -39.71 38.36
N LEU A 28 -27.79 -40.65 39.27
CA LEU A 28 -27.75 -42.09 39.00
C LEU A 28 -29.16 -42.63 38.74
N LEU A 29 -29.29 -43.59 37.83
CA LEU A 29 -30.33 -44.62 37.87
C LEU A 29 -29.84 -45.90 37.17
N LEU A 30 -29.71 -46.97 37.95
CA LEU A 30 -29.54 -48.35 37.54
C LEU A 30 -30.92 -48.96 37.25
N SER A 31 -31.05 -49.73 36.16
CA SER A 31 -31.88 -50.96 36.15
C SER A 31 -31.77 -51.76 34.84
N SER A 32 -31.19 -52.96 34.99
CA SER A 32 -31.60 -54.27 34.46
C SER A 32 -31.95 -54.52 32.97
N ILE A 33 -31.13 -55.43 32.43
CA ILE A 33 -31.26 -56.38 31.32
C ILE A 33 -32.67 -56.91 31.06
N ALA A 34 -33.05 -56.95 29.77
CA ALA A 34 -33.92 -57.99 29.21
C ALA A 34 -33.37 -58.42 27.83
N ILE A 35 -33.20 -59.74 27.67
CA ILE A 35 -32.73 -60.43 26.46
C ILE A 35 -33.94 -60.66 25.55
N THR A 36 -33.84 -60.30 24.27
CA THR A 36 -34.61 -60.93 23.20
C THR A 36 -33.74 -61.14 21.95
N SER A 37 -33.89 -62.33 21.38
CA SER A 37 -33.13 -62.94 20.29
C SER A 37 -33.75 -62.70 18.91
N GLY A 38 -32.93 -62.55 17.87
CA GLY A 38 -33.35 -62.78 16.46
C GLY A 38 -32.36 -62.19 15.44
N PRO A 39 -31.87 -62.96 14.45
CA PRO A 39 -30.79 -62.52 13.56
C PRO A 39 -31.33 -61.86 12.28
N ALA A 40 -30.71 -60.76 11.85
CA ALA A 40 -30.76 -60.30 10.48
C ALA A 40 -29.32 -60.06 10.01
N ALA A 41 -28.89 -60.87 9.05
CA ALA A 41 -27.60 -60.71 8.39
C ALA A 41 -27.57 -59.36 7.67
N ALA A 42 -26.84 -58.40 8.25
CA ALA A 42 -26.51 -57.16 7.56
C ALA A 42 -25.38 -57.46 6.57
N ALA A 43 -25.67 -57.29 5.29
CA ALA A 43 -24.67 -57.31 4.23
C ALA A 43 -23.53 -56.33 4.59
N SER A 44 -22.30 -56.80 4.46
CA SER A 44 -21.11 -55.96 4.53
C SER A 44 -21.27 -54.78 3.57
N PRO A 45 -21.03 -53.53 3.99
CA PRO A 45 -21.05 -52.42 3.06
C PRO A 45 -19.92 -52.64 2.06
N THR A 46 -20.29 -52.72 0.79
CA THR A 46 -19.35 -52.61 -0.31
C THR A 46 -18.66 -51.26 -0.17
N LEU A 47 -17.38 -51.26 0.19
CA LEU A 47 -16.51 -50.09 0.08
C LEU A 47 -16.54 -49.64 -1.38
N THR A 48 -17.37 -48.65 -1.69
CA THR A 48 -17.17 -47.83 -2.87
C THR A 48 -15.79 -47.19 -2.71
N LEU A 49 -14.81 -47.69 -3.46
CA LEU A 49 -13.54 -47.00 -3.68
C LEU A 49 -13.90 -45.57 -4.10
N GLU A 50 -13.54 -44.59 -3.27
CA GLU A 50 -13.52 -43.20 -3.70
C GLU A 50 -12.70 -43.13 -4.99
N PRO A 51 -13.11 -42.35 -5.99
CA PRO A 51 -12.30 -42.16 -7.19
C PRO A 51 -10.89 -41.76 -6.77
N ALA A 52 -9.87 -42.38 -7.35
CA ALA A 52 -8.47 -42.11 -7.01
C ALA A 52 -8.12 -40.67 -7.41
N ILE A 53 -8.27 -39.73 -6.47
CA ILE A 53 -8.01 -38.30 -6.70
C ILE A 53 -6.51 -38.05 -6.89
N ASP A 54 -5.66 -38.95 -6.38
CA ASP A 54 -4.20 -38.94 -6.55
C ASP A 54 -3.74 -39.39 -7.95
N ASP A 55 -4.61 -39.92 -8.81
CA ASP A 55 -4.25 -40.39 -10.16
C ASP A 55 -4.36 -39.26 -11.20
N THR A 56 -3.72 -38.12 -10.94
CA THR A 56 -3.63 -37.01 -11.91
C THR A 56 -2.37 -37.15 -12.76
N ALA A 57 -2.39 -36.60 -13.97
CA ALA A 57 -1.21 -36.51 -14.81
C ALA A 57 -0.07 -35.74 -14.11
N CYS A 58 -0.38 -34.73 -13.29
CA CYS A 58 0.64 -34.05 -12.51
C CYS A 58 1.26 -34.97 -11.44
N ALA A 59 0.46 -35.72 -10.69
CA ALA A 59 0.94 -36.66 -9.68
C ALA A 59 1.82 -37.77 -10.28
N ALA A 60 1.51 -38.20 -11.50
CA ALA A 60 2.28 -39.21 -12.23
C ALA A 60 3.61 -38.69 -12.82
N ASN A 61 3.74 -37.37 -13.06
CA ASN A 61 4.87 -36.79 -13.80
C ASN A 61 5.71 -35.76 -13.02
N VAL A 62 5.29 -35.37 -11.81
CA VAL A 62 5.96 -34.34 -11.02
C VAL A 62 6.30 -34.91 -9.64
N ASP A 63 7.56 -35.31 -9.45
CA ASP A 63 8.05 -35.93 -8.20
C ASP A 63 7.73 -35.10 -6.94
N GLY A 64 7.75 -33.77 -7.05
CA GLY A 64 7.45 -32.85 -5.95
C GLY A 64 6.00 -32.85 -5.46
N THR A 65 5.07 -33.48 -6.19
CA THR A 65 3.66 -33.57 -5.79
C THR A 65 3.44 -34.54 -4.62
N ALA A 66 4.37 -35.47 -4.37
CA ALA A 66 4.24 -36.47 -3.31
C ALA A 66 4.22 -35.88 -1.89
N GLU A 67 4.68 -34.64 -1.71
CA GLU A 67 4.57 -33.92 -0.43
C GLU A 67 3.21 -33.23 -0.25
N PHE A 68 2.42 -33.11 -1.31
CA PHE A 68 1.14 -32.43 -1.30
C PHE A 68 -0.01 -33.41 -1.17
N THR A 69 -1.07 -32.99 -0.50
CA THR A 69 -2.33 -33.72 -0.41
C THR A 69 -3.35 -33.04 -1.32
N PRO A 70 -4.07 -33.76 -2.21
CA PRO A 70 -5.20 -33.15 -2.90
C PRO A 70 -6.28 -32.79 -1.88
N VAL A 71 -6.82 -31.58 -2.00
CA VAL A 71 -7.85 -31.05 -1.10
C VAL A 71 -9.13 -30.68 -1.84
N LEU A 72 -9.08 -30.37 -3.14
CA LEU A 72 -10.25 -30.15 -3.98
C LEU A 72 -10.07 -30.80 -5.34
N SER A 73 -11.15 -31.30 -5.92
CA SER A 73 -11.19 -31.67 -7.35
C SER A 73 -12.47 -31.15 -7.98
N LEU A 74 -12.34 -30.64 -9.20
CA LEU A 74 -13.44 -30.06 -9.96
C LEU A 74 -13.35 -30.51 -11.42
N ASP A 75 -14.39 -31.21 -11.88
CA ASP A 75 -14.59 -31.42 -13.30
C ASP A 75 -15.24 -30.17 -13.87
N LEU A 76 -14.46 -29.40 -14.63
CA LEU A 76 -14.90 -28.13 -15.17
C LEU A 76 -15.94 -28.38 -16.28
N PRO A 77 -17.17 -27.86 -16.16
CA PRO A 77 -18.18 -28.00 -17.19
C PRO A 77 -17.85 -27.10 -18.39
N THR A 78 -18.55 -27.30 -19.50
CA THR A 78 -18.46 -26.36 -20.63
C THR A 78 -18.93 -24.94 -20.25
N ARG A 79 -19.88 -24.83 -19.32
CA ARG A 79 -20.47 -23.57 -18.83
C ARG A 79 -20.68 -23.67 -17.32
N ALA A 80 -20.38 -22.61 -16.59
CA ALA A 80 -20.68 -22.49 -15.17
C ALA A 80 -21.35 -21.14 -14.88
N THR A 81 -22.05 -21.06 -13.76
CA THR A 81 -22.74 -19.84 -13.29
C THR A 81 -22.63 -19.74 -11.77
N TRP A 82 -21.41 -19.83 -11.24
CA TRP A 82 -21.20 -20.06 -9.80
C TRP A 82 -21.08 -18.79 -8.96
N LEU A 83 -21.49 -17.62 -9.47
CA LEU A 83 -21.50 -16.41 -8.63
C LEU A 83 -22.34 -16.63 -7.37
N ASN A 84 -21.75 -16.39 -6.19
CA ASN A 84 -22.32 -16.64 -4.86
C ASN A 84 -22.78 -18.09 -4.61
N GLN A 85 -22.10 -19.06 -5.24
CA GLN A 85 -22.36 -20.47 -5.08
C GLN A 85 -21.05 -21.22 -4.87
N THR A 86 -21.08 -22.29 -4.08
CA THR A 86 -19.97 -23.24 -4.01
C THR A 86 -19.87 -23.98 -5.33
N PRO A 87 -18.70 -24.03 -5.99
CA PRO A 87 -18.49 -24.89 -7.15
C PRO A 87 -18.83 -26.36 -6.81
N PRO A 88 -19.33 -27.14 -7.78
CA PRO A 88 -19.69 -28.54 -7.58
C PRO A 88 -18.43 -29.42 -7.54
N TYR A 89 -17.65 -29.26 -6.48
CA TYR A 89 -16.46 -30.07 -6.25
C TYR A 89 -16.83 -31.56 -6.21
N THR A 90 -16.15 -32.35 -7.01
CA THR A 90 -16.28 -33.82 -6.98
C THR A 90 -15.61 -34.40 -5.74
N PHE A 91 -14.77 -33.60 -5.08
CA PHE A 91 -14.04 -33.92 -3.87
C PHE A 91 -13.70 -32.64 -3.10
N ASP A 92 -13.93 -32.64 -1.79
CA ASP A 92 -13.51 -31.58 -0.87
C ASP A 92 -13.01 -32.18 0.46
N ARG A 93 -11.74 -31.94 0.75
CA ARG A 93 -11.04 -32.29 2.00
C ARG A 93 -10.26 -31.10 2.53
N THR A 94 -10.70 -29.88 2.27
CA THR A 94 -10.06 -28.66 2.77
C THR A 94 -9.92 -28.66 4.31
N ASP A 95 -10.85 -29.31 5.03
CA ASP A 95 -10.79 -29.55 6.48
C ASP A 95 -9.53 -30.31 6.94
N THR A 96 -8.91 -31.12 6.08
CA THR A 96 -7.66 -31.81 6.42
C THR A 96 -6.48 -30.86 6.60
N MET A 97 -6.62 -29.61 6.15
CA MET A 97 -5.64 -28.53 6.31
C MET A 97 -5.98 -27.59 7.48
N ALA A 98 -6.89 -27.95 8.38
CA ALA A 98 -7.25 -27.14 9.55
C ALA A 98 -6.05 -26.83 10.48
N ALA A 99 -5.01 -27.67 10.47
CA ALA A 99 -3.76 -27.43 11.19
C ALA A 99 -2.79 -26.45 10.49
N GLY A 100 -3.17 -25.94 9.32
CA GLY A 100 -2.38 -25.06 8.47
C GLY A 100 -1.65 -25.78 7.34
N PHE A 101 -1.31 -25.03 6.31
CA PHE A 101 -0.57 -25.46 5.13
C PHE A 101 0.49 -24.41 4.79
N ASP A 102 1.61 -24.84 4.21
CA ASP A 102 2.73 -23.97 3.89
C ASP A 102 3.00 -23.81 2.39
N ARG A 103 2.30 -24.58 1.55
CA ARG A 103 2.26 -24.41 0.09
C ARG A 103 0.92 -24.86 -0.48
N VAL A 104 0.59 -24.30 -1.63
CA VAL A 104 -0.59 -24.64 -2.44
C VAL A 104 -0.14 -25.08 -3.82
N GLY A 105 -0.88 -26.00 -4.44
CA GLY A 105 -0.58 -26.54 -5.76
C GLY A 105 -1.83 -26.68 -6.61
N TYR A 106 -1.69 -26.48 -7.90
CA TYR A 106 -2.77 -26.57 -8.88
C TYR A 106 -2.34 -27.45 -10.04
N CYS A 107 -3.14 -28.50 -10.29
CA CYS A 107 -3.03 -29.31 -11.49
C CYS A 107 -4.22 -29.02 -12.39
N LEU A 108 -3.97 -28.51 -13.60
CA LEU A 108 -4.98 -28.37 -14.65
C LEU A 108 -4.72 -29.38 -15.75
N GLU A 109 -5.69 -30.25 -16.04
CA GLU A 109 -5.64 -31.28 -17.08
C GLU A 109 -6.70 -31.01 -18.13
N LEU A 110 -6.28 -30.92 -19.39
CA LEU A 110 -7.12 -30.69 -20.55
C LEU A 110 -6.86 -31.77 -21.60
N ASP A 111 -7.90 -32.40 -22.14
CA ASP A 111 -7.77 -33.28 -23.32
C ASP A 111 -8.59 -32.69 -24.45
N GLY A 112 -7.95 -32.39 -25.59
CA GLY A 112 -8.57 -31.64 -26.68
C GLY A 112 -7.85 -31.83 -28.02
N PRO A 113 -7.96 -30.88 -28.97
CA PRO A 113 -7.39 -31.04 -30.31
C PRO A 113 -5.87 -31.25 -30.36
N ALA A 114 -5.15 -30.79 -29.34
CA ALA A 114 -3.71 -30.97 -29.19
C ALA A 114 -3.33 -32.27 -28.43
N GLY A 115 -4.31 -33.11 -28.09
CA GLY A 115 -4.16 -34.27 -27.22
C GLY A 115 -4.18 -33.91 -25.72
N PRO A 116 -3.78 -34.86 -24.85
CA PRO A 116 -3.73 -34.64 -23.40
C PRO A 116 -2.64 -33.64 -22.99
N GLN A 117 -3.04 -32.62 -22.26
CA GLN A 117 -2.19 -31.55 -21.74
C GLN A 117 -2.37 -31.43 -20.22
N TRP A 118 -1.29 -31.14 -19.52
CA TRP A 118 -1.33 -30.87 -18.08
C TRP A 118 -0.33 -29.79 -17.68
N VAL A 119 -0.64 -29.07 -16.61
CA VAL A 119 0.29 -28.15 -15.96
C VAL A 119 0.13 -28.23 -14.45
N TRP A 120 1.27 -28.25 -13.78
CA TRP A 120 1.43 -28.11 -12.35
C TRP A 120 1.96 -26.73 -12.04
N ALA A 121 1.31 -26.02 -11.12
CA ALA A 121 1.78 -24.76 -10.55
C ALA A 121 1.67 -24.83 -9.03
N ALA A 122 2.80 -24.77 -8.31
CA ALA A 122 2.82 -24.71 -6.85
C ALA A 122 3.50 -23.43 -6.36
N MET A 123 3.00 -22.84 -5.28
CA MET A 123 3.47 -21.56 -4.76
C MET A 123 3.26 -21.46 -3.25
N GLU A 124 3.76 -20.39 -2.65
CA GLU A 124 3.42 -20.01 -1.28
C GLU A 124 1.91 -19.72 -1.13
N PRO A 125 1.33 -19.90 0.08
CA PRO A 125 -0.09 -19.70 0.29
C PRO A 125 -0.48 -18.21 0.19
N PHE A 126 -1.48 -17.90 -0.64
CA PHE A 126 -2.07 -16.56 -0.74
C PHE A 126 -3.13 -16.28 0.34
N THR A 127 -3.54 -17.31 1.08
CA THR A 127 -4.55 -17.29 2.16
C THR A 127 -4.15 -18.28 3.25
N THR A 128 -4.58 -18.04 4.48
CA THR A 128 -4.48 -19.00 5.59
C THR A 128 -5.73 -19.88 5.73
N ASP A 129 -6.79 -19.55 4.99
CA ASP A 129 -8.07 -20.28 4.99
C ASP A 129 -8.08 -21.30 3.84
N ALA A 130 -8.06 -22.59 4.18
CA ALA A 130 -8.04 -23.69 3.23
C ALA A 130 -9.30 -23.75 2.36
N HIS A 131 -10.44 -23.24 2.83
CA HIS A 131 -11.68 -23.19 2.06
C HIS A 131 -11.63 -22.20 0.91
N ARG A 132 -10.65 -21.28 0.90
CA ARG A 132 -10.43 -20.27 -0.13
C ARG A 132 -9.41 -20.69 -1.20
N LEU A 133 -8.96 -21.95 -1.19
CA LEU A 133 -7.98 -22.45 -2.16
C LEU A 133 -8.55 -22.75 -3.54
N GLY A 134 -9.87 -22.95 -3.64
CA GLY A 134 -10.57 -23.22 -4.90
C GLY A 134 -10.86 -21.97 -5.73
N LEU A 135 -11.79 -22.10 -6.69
CA LEU A 135 -12.21 -20.97 -7.52
C LEU A 135 -13.01 -19.96 -6.68
N PRO A 136 -12.67 -18.65 -6.72
CA PRO A 136 -13.33 -17.64 -5.90
C PRO A 136 -14.68 -17.26 -6.48
N THR A 137 -15.76 -17.42 -5.71
CA THR A 137 -17.14 -17.22 -6.20
C THR A 137 -17.92 -16.16 -5.42
N HIS A 138 -17.38 -15.63 -4.33
CA HIS A 138 -18.06 -14.70 -3.43
C HIS A 138 -17.42 -13.32 -3.41
N THR A 139 -18.22 -12.28 -3.19
CA THR A 139 -17.77 -10.90 -3.08
C THR A 139 -16.60 -10.76 -2.10
N GLY A 140 -15.53 -10.08 -2.53
CA GLY A 140 -14.34 -9.85 -1.71
C GLY A 140 -13.29 -10.96 -1.78
N GLU A 141 -13.57 -12.08 -2.43
CA GLU A 141 -12.56 -13.10 -2.75
C GLU A 141 -11.68 -12.66 -3.91
N ILE A 142 -10.86 -11.64 -3.67
CA ILE A 142 -9.99 -11.02 -4.68
C ILE A 142 -8.55 -11.21 -4.25
N THR A 143 -7.76 -11.83 -5.13
CA THR A 143 -6.33 -12.01 -4.99
C THR A 143 -5.66 -11.50 -6.26
N ARG A 144 -4.79 -10.50 -6.11
CA ARG A 144 -3.94 -9.96 -7.17
C ARG A 144 -2.57 -9.65 -6.59
N GLN A 145 -1.67 -10.61 -6.65
CA GLN A 145 -0.38 -10.49 -5.96
C GLN A 145 0.71 -11.27 -6.65
N ARG A 146 1.94 -10.79 -6.49
CA ARG A 146 3.12 -11.57 -6.82
C ARG A 146 3.23 -12.77 -5.89
N VAL A 147 3.78 -13.84 -6.44
CA VAL A 147 4.18 -15.03 -5.70
C VAL A 147 5.63 -15.37 -6.08
N ASN A 148 6.56 -15.42 -5.13
CA ASN A 148 8.00 -15.54 -5.41
C ASN A 148 8.59 -16.94 -5.15
N ASP A 149 7.76 -17.94 -4.87
CA ASP A 149 8.17 -19.35 -4.80
C ASP A 149 7.37 -20.24 -5.75
N LEU A 150 7.24 -19.83 -7.02
CA LEU A 150 6.46 -20.53 -8.04
C LEU A 150 7.25 -21.70 -8.66
N ASP A 151 6.74 -22.92 -8.52
CA ASP A 151 7.20 -24.11 -9.23
C ASP A 151 6.24 -24.46 -10.37
N VAL A 152 6.77 -24.63 -11.58
CA VAL A 152 5.99 -24.95 -12.77
C VAL A 152 6.54 -26.20 -13.45
N ALA A 153 5.66 -27.15 -13.76
CA ALA A 153 5.94 -28.30 -14.62
C ALA A 153 4.78 -28.52 -15.59
N SER A 154 5.06 -28.90 -16.83
CA SER A 154 4.02 -29.13 -17.85
C SER A 154 4.56 -29.99 -18.99
N ASN A 155 3.66 -30.69 -19.69
CA ASN A 155 3.97 -31.31 -20.98
C ASN A 155 3.72 -30.37 -22.19
N VAL A 156 3.26 -29.14 -21.96
CA VAL A 156 2.98 -28.15 -23.01
C VAL A 156 4.25 -27.36 -23.33
N PRO A 157 4.81 -27.42 -24.56
CA PRO A 157 6.12 -26.85 -24.86
C PRO A 157 6.24 -25.33 -24.70
N SER A 158 5.14 -24.58 -24.76
CA SER A 158 5.13 -23.13 -24.58
C SER A 158 5.21 -22.68 -23.12
N VAL A 159 4.97 -23.59 -22.17
CA VAL A 159 5.07 -23.31 -20.74
C VAL A 159 6.53 -23.41 -20.31
N THR A 160 7.03 -22.35 -19.68
CA THR A 160 8.37 -22.36 -19.09
C THR A 160 8.30 -23.08 -17.74
N THR A 161 9.11 -24.13 -17.58
CA THR A 161 9.15 -24.94 -16.36
C THR A 161 10.35 -24.57 -15.49
N GLY A 162 10.25 -24.80 -14.18
CA GLY A 162 11.29 -24.46 -13.22
C GLY A 162 10.76 -24.43 -11.79
N THR A 163 11.66 -24.19 -10.83
CA THR A 163 11.33 -24.08 -9.41
C THR A 163 11.81 -22.74 -8.84
N GLY A 164 11.10 -22.20 -7.85
CA GLY A 164 11.45 -20.91 -7.24
C GLY A 164 11.41 -19.74 -8.24
N LEU A 165 10.48 -19.78 -9.18
CA LEU A 165 10.25 -18.72 -10.16
C LEU A 165 9.45 -17.57 -9.52
N ALA A 166 9.51 -16.39 -10.13
CA ALA A 166 8.59 -15.31 -9.84
C ALA A 166 7.30 -15.45 -10.63
N GLY A 167 6.18 -15.33 -9.94
CA GLY A 167 4.84 -15.45 -10.47
C GLY A 167 3.91 -14.31 -10.05
N TYR A 168 2.72 -14.32 -10.63
CA TYR A 168 1.63 -13.43 -10.29
C TYR A 168 0.30 -14.20 -10.33
N LEU A 169 -0.48 -14.05 -9.27
CA LEU A 169 -1.75 -14.72 -9.08
C LEU A 169 -2.89 -13.73 -9.24
N GLU A 170 -3.83 -14.05 -10.12
CA GLU A 170 -5.05 -13.29 -10.37
C GLU A 170 -6.27 -14.19 -10.18
N MET A 171 -7.00 -13.97 -9.09
CA MET A 171 -8.16 -14.77 -8.70
C MET A 171 -9.28 -13.86 -8.20
N TRP A 172 -10.43 -13.87 -8.87
CA TRP A 172 -11.62 -13.14 -8.43
C TRP A 172 -12.91 -13.65 -9.09
N PRO A 173 -14.08 -13.50 -8.45
CA PRO A 173 -15.37 -13.77 -9.09
C PRO A 173 -15.80 -12.66 -10.05
N ASN A 174 -15.13 -11.52 -9.98
CA ASN A 174 -15.54 -10.25 -10.56
C ASN A 174 -15.42 -10.20 -12.09
N THR A 175 -15.99 -9.14 -12.67
CA THR A 175 -15.55 -8.66 -13.99
C THR A 175 -14.25 -7.87 -13.86
N TYR A 176 -13.52 -7.70 -14.96
CA TYR A 176 -12.26 -6.96 -15.00
C TYR A 176 -12.04 -6.35 -16.38
N GLY A 177 -11.07 -5.44 -16.47
CA GLY A 177 -10.66 -4.78 -17.70
C GLY A 177 -9.14 -4.76 -17.84
N THR A 178 -8.67 -4.47 -19.06
CA THR A 178 -7.25 -4.44 -19.45
C THR A 178 -6.43 -3.31 -18.81
N GLY A 179 -6.95 -2.65 -17.77
CA GLY A 179 -6.20 -1.60 -17.09
C GLY A 179 -5.04 -2.22 -16.32
N SER A 180 -3.82 -1.72 -16.53
CA SER A 180 -2.64 -2.20 -15.81
C SER A 180 -2.39 -1.40 -14.53
N SER A 181 -2.16 -2.09 -13.40
CA SER A 181 -1.66 -1.47 -12.16
C SER A 181 -0.19 -1.04 -12.28
N ARG A 182 0.49 -1.55 -13.30
CA ARG A 182 1.92 -1.48 -13.59
C ARG A 182 2.80 -2.21 -12.58
N GLN A 183 2.22 -3.03 -11.71
CA GLN A 183 2.99 -3.89 -10.81
C GLN A 183 3.79 -4.95 -11.57
N ILE A 184 3.35 -5.32 -12.78
CA ILE A 184 4.03 -6.26 -13.67
C ILE A 184 4.61 -5.52 -14.88
N SER A 185 5.93 -5.56 -15.03
CA SER A 185 6.59 -5.00 -16.21
C SER A 185 6.24 -5.81 -17.45
N GLY A 186 6.02 -5.12 -18.58
CA GLY A 186 5.66 -5.77 -19.84
C GLY A 186 4.19 -6.18 -19.97
N ALA A 187 3.38 -6.01 -18.91
CA ALA A 187 1.93 -6.15 -18.98
C ALA A 187 1.30 -5.06 -19.87
N SER A 188 0.19 -5.41 -20.51
CA SER A 188 -0.50 -4.58 -21.49
C SER A 188 -1.64 -3.81 -20.86
N SER A 189 -1.76 -2.52 -21.20
CA SER A 189 -2.95 -1.75 -20.82
C SER A 189 -4.13 -1.90 -21.81
N THR A 190 -4.00 -2.78 -22.81
CA THR A 190 -4.93 -2.88 -23.96
C THR A 190 -5.37 -4.30 -24.30
N THR A 191 -4.76 -5.30 -23.67
CA THR A 191 -5.11 -6.72 -23.81
C THR A 191 -5.18 -7.33 -22.43
N TYR A 192 -6.12 -8.25 -22.22
CA TYR A 192 -6.18 -9.03 -20.98
C TYR A 192 -4.96 -9.94 -20.88
N ASP A 193 -4.18 -9.76 -19.83
CA ASP A 193 -2.94 -10.44 -19.54
C ASP A 193 -2.64 -10.41 -18.03
N ALA A 194 -1.41 -10.69 -17.63
CA ALA A 194 -1.03 -10.53 -16.23
C ALA A 194 -1.06 -9.05 -15.85
N ASP A 195 -1.77 -8.67 -14.78
CA ASP A 195 -1.95 -7.30 -14.26
C ASP A 195 -3.24 -6.59 -14.71
N ASP A 196 -4.33 -7.33 -14.84
CA ASP A 196 -5.65 -6.79 -15.14
C ASP A 196 -6.28 -6.05 -13.95
N THR A 197 -7.18 -5.11 -14.25
CA THR A 197 -7.90 -4.32 -13.24
C THR A 197 -9.26 -4.93 -12.94
N VAL A 198 -9.41 -5.37 -11.69
CA VAL A 198 -10.67 -5.87 -11.15
C VAL A 198 -11.70 -4.75 -11.02
N ASN A 199 -12.91 -5.00 -11.49
CA ASN A 199 -14.07 -4.17 -11.17
C ASN A 199 -14.74 -4.74 -9.92
N ALA A 200 -15.10 -3.91 -8.94
CA ALA A 200 -15.70 -4.37 -7.69
C ALA A 200 -17.06 -5.10 -7.85
N SER A 201 -17.67 -5.03 -9.04
CA SER A 201 -18.99 -5.60 -9.35
C SER A 201 -18.98 -6.50 -10.59
N GLY A 202 -20.11 -7.19 -10.80
CA GLY A 202 -20.33 -8.13 -11.90
C GLY A 202 -19.68 -9.50 -11.68
N GLY A 203 -20.10 -10.49 -12.48
CA GLY A 203 -19.58 -11.85 -12.44
C GLY A 203 -19.01 -12.28 -13.78
N TYR A 204 -17.69 -12.41 -13.87
CA TYR A 204 -17.04 -13.14 -14.96
C TYR A 204 -16.30 -14.36 -14.41
N GLY A 205 -15.45 -14.15 -13.39
CA GLY A 205 -14.68 -15.21 -12.76
C GLY A 205 -13.36 -15.42 -13.47
N SER A 206 -12.25 -15.16 -12.77
CA SER A 206 -10.89 -15.38 -13.24
C SER A 206 -10.12 -16.19 -12.21
N PHE A 207 -9.38 -17.18 -12.68
CA PHE A 207 -8.29 -17.83 -11.95
C PHE A 207 -7.14 -18.05 -12.92
N GLN A 208 -6.09 -17.27 -12.73
CA GLN A 208 -4.94 -17.25 -13.60
C GLN A 208 -3.66 -17.23 -12.76
N VAL A 209 -2.70 -18.05 -13.19
CA VAL A 209 -1.33 -18.03 -12.66
C VAL A 209 -0.43 -17.61 -13.80
N HIS A 210 0.42 -16.62 -13.56
CA HIS A 210 1.37 -16.10 -14.52
C HIS A 210 2.79 -16.27 -14.00
N GLN A 211 3.74 -16.51 -14.88
CA GLN A 211 5.16 -16.28 -14.63
C GLN A 211 5.49 -14.85 -15.02
N VAL A 212 6.20 -14.12 -14.16
CA VAL A 212 6.53 -12.71 -14.35
C VAL A 212 8.01 -12.45 -14.04
N GLY A 213 8.53 -11.30 -14.44
CA GLY A 213 9.86 -10.87 -14.02
C GLY A 213 9.95 -10.68 -12.51
N ALA A 214 11.05 -11.14 -11.89
CA ALA A 214 11.25 -11.06 -10.43
C ALA A 214 11.26 -9.63 -9.88
N ASN A 215 11.79 -8.69 -10.67
CA ASN A 215 11.97 -7.29 -10.26
C ASN A 215 11.05 -6.34 -11.05
N ARG A 216 10.92 -5.11 -10.55
CA ARG A 216 10.32 -3.98 -11.29
C ARG A 216 11.29 -2.79 -11.31
N PRO A 217 11.66 -2.27 -12.49
CA PRO A 217 11.29 -2.76 -13.83
C PRO A 217 11.96 -4.10 -14.18
N SER A 218 11.32 -4.90 -15.02
CA SER A 218 11.89 -6.12 -15.63
C SER A 218 11.74 -6.10 -17.16
N PRO A 219 12.71 -6.63 -17.93
CA PRO A 219 12.56 -6.84 -19.38
C PRO A 219 11.68 -8.04 -19.74
N ASP A 220 11.35 -8.91 -18.79
CA ASP A 220 10.61 -10.14 -19.06
C ASP A 220 9.12 -9.85 -19.27
N THR A 221 8.59 -10.23 -20.43
CA THR A 221 7.15 -10.21 -20.69
C THR A 221 6.45 -11.29 -19.85
N PRO A 222 5.35 -10.96 -19.16
CA PRO A 222 4.60 -11.95 -18.38
C PRO A 222 4.04 -13.04 -19.29
N ARG A 223 3.96 -14.27 -18.76
CA ARG A 223 3.45 -15.44 -19.47
C ARG A 223 2.45 -16.19 -18.60
N THR A 224 1.27 -16.45 -19.14
CA THR A 224 0.25 -17.29 -18.51
C THR A 224 0.79 -18.71 -18.35
N VAL A 225 0.67 -19.27 -17.15
CA VAL A 225 0.97 -20.67 -16.84
C VAL A 225 -0.30 -21.50 -16.98
N LEU A 226 -1.38 -21.07 -16.34
CA LEU A 226 -2.72 -21.67 -16.44
C LEU A 226 -3.80 -20.60 -16.34
N ALA A 227 -4.96 -20.88 -16.94
CA ALA A 227 -6.14 -20.01 -16.87
C ALA A 227 -7.43 -20.84 -16.80
N VAL A 228 -8.31 -20.47 -15.87
CA VAL A 228 -9.70 -20.95 -15.74
C VAL A 228 -10.59 -19.74 -15.55
N ASN A 229 -11.29 -19.34 -16.62
CA ASN A 229 -12.04 -18.10 -16.69
C ASN A 229 -13.53 -18.33 -16.99
N THR A 230 -14.35 -17.29 -16.80
CA THR A 230 -15.79 -17.24 -17.12
C THR A 230 -16.69 -18.04 -16.17
N PHE A 231 -16.19 -18.54 -15.03
CA PHE A 231 -16.93 -19.48 -14.18
C PHE A 231 -18.04 -18.86 -13.31
N THR A 232 -18.10 -17.53 -13.19
CA THR A 232 -19.21 -16.83 -12.50
C THR A 232 -20.15 -16.10 -13.46
N SER A 233 -19.86 -16.12 -14.76
CA SER A 233 -20.68 -15.47 -15.78
C SER A 233 -21.96 -16.24 -16.09
N THR A 234 -23.02 -15.57 -16.53
CA THR A 234 -24.25 -16.23 -16.98
C THR A 234 -24.20 -16.58 -18.46
N GLY A 235 -24.15 -17.87 -18.80
CA GLY A 235 -24.44 -18.37 -20.15
C GLY A 235 -23.28 -18.35 -21.16
N ALA A 236 -22.08 -17.94 -20.77
CA ALA A 236 -20.88 -18.09 -21.59
C ALA A 236 -20.16 -19.43 -21.32
N ALA A 237 -19.40 -19.91 -22.30
CA ALA A 237 -18.52 -21.06 -22.10
C ALA A 237 -17.30 -20.66 -21.27
N LEU A 238 -16.76 -21.61 -20.48
CA LEU A 238 -15.50 -21.39 -19.79
C LEU A 238 -14.38 -21.12 -20.80
N SER A 239 -13.45 -20.25 -20.42
CA SER A 239 -12.23 -20.02 -21.20
C SER A 239 -11.07 -20.65 -20.43
N LEU A 240 -10.46 -21.67 -21.01
CA LEU A 240 -9.48 -22.54 -20.36
C LEU A 240 -8.17 -22.55 -21.14
N GLY A 241 -7.04 -22.60 -20.45
CA GLY A 241 -5.75 -22.62 -21.12
C GLY A 241 -4.58 -23.06 -20.25
N ILE A 242 -3.57 -23.62 -20.92
CA ILE A 242 -2.26 -23.97 -20.39
C ILE A 242 -1.21 -23.27 -21.27
N GLY A 243 -0.39 -22.41 -20.67
CA GLY A 243 0.47 -21.48 -21.40
C GLY A 243 -0.28 -20.26 -21.93
N SER A 244 0.44 -19.26 -22.45
CA SER A 244 -0.19 -18.11 -23.11
C SER A 244 -0.94 -18.49 -24.38
N ALA A 245 -2.13 -17.90 -24.59
CA ALA A 245 -2.93 -18.15 -25.77
C ALA A 245 -2.19 -17.71 -27.05
N PRO A 246 -2.22 -18.52 -28.13
CA PRO A 246 -1.53 -18.18 -29.38
C PRO A 246 -2.21 -17.04 -30.17
N THR A 247 -3.49 -16.77 -29.88
CA THR A 247 -4.29 -15.72 -30.53
C THR A 247 -5.25 -15.10 -29.52
N GLY A 248 -5.57 -13.81 -29.68
CA GLY A 248 -6.48 -13.11 -28.77
C GLY A 248 -5.77 -12.62 -27.51
N HIS A 249 -6.38 -12.85 -26.35
CA HIS A 249 -5.84 -12.43 -25.05
C HIS A 249 -4.89 -13.50 -24.47
N PRO A 250 -3.64 -13.14 -24.11
CA PRO A 250 -2.66 -14.09 -23.58
C PRO A 250 -3.14 -14.93 -22.39
N ASP A 251 -4.00 -14.38 -21.54
CA ASP A 251 -4.57 -15.02 -20.34
C ASP A 251 -5.82 -15.88 -20.62
N TRP A 252 -6.15 -16.11 -21.90
CA TRP A 252 -7.34 -16.83 -22.37
C TRP A 252 -8.67 -16.15 -22.05
N THR A 253 -8.69 -14.90 -21.59
CA THR A 253 -9.93 -14.17 -21.39
C THR A 253 -10.74 -14.13 -22.69
N PHE A 254 -12.04 -14.45 -22.57
CA PHE A 254 -13.02 -14.57 -23.66
C PHE A 254 -12.78 -15.68 -24.70
N ALA A 255 -11.85 -16.61 -24.51
CA ALA A 255 -11.61 -17.68 -25.48
C ALA A 255 -12.82 -18.61 -25.66
N GLY A 256 -13.64 -18.82 -24.62
CA GLY A 256 -14.89 -19.60 -24.70
C GLY A 256 -14.72 -21.01 -25.26
N ASN A 257 -13.55 -21.61 -25.06
CA ASN A 257 -13.08 -22.82 -25.73
C ASN A 257 -13.34 -24.10 -24.95
N ALA A 258 -13.97 -24.05 -23.77
CA ALA A 258 -14.18 -25.24 -22.95
C ALA A 258 -14.87 -26.40 -23.70
N GLY A 259 -15.77 -26.12 -24.63
CA GLY A 259 -16.45 -27.14 -25.43
C GLY A 259 -15.55 -27.92 -26.40
N THR A 260 -14.30 -27.47 -26.61
CA THR A 260 -13.31 -28.16 -27.46
C THR A 260 -12.59 -29.28 -26.73
N PHE A 261 -12.70 -29.33 -25.40
CA PHE A 261 -12.03 -30.34 -24.56
C PHE A 261 -12.99 -31.47 -24.16
N THR A 262 -12.53 -32.71 -24.26
CA THR A 262 -13.21 -33.92 -23.78
C THR A 262 -13.01 -34.11 -22.28
N GLN A 263 -11.83 -33.75 -21.75
CA GLN A 263 -11.51 -33.71 -20.33
C GLN A 263 -11.13 -32.29 -19.90
N ARG A 264 -11.64 -31.86 -18.74
CA ARG A 264 -11.31 -30.58 -18.10
C ARG A 264 -11.32 -30.78 -16.59
N ARG A 265 -10.17 -31.00 -15.97
CA ARG A 265 -10.08 -31.26 -14.54
C ARG A 265 -9.13 -30.27 -13.87
N LEU A 266 -9.59 -29.63 -12.81
CA LEU A 266 -8.77 -28.84 -11.91
C LEU A 266 -8.69 -29.58 -10.58
N THR A 267 -7.48 -29.93 -10.14
CA THR A 267 -7.23 -30.48 -8.82
C THR A 267 -6.36 -29.53 -8.02
N VAL A 268 -6.82 -29.19 -6.82
CA VAL A 268 -6.13 -28.30 -5.89
C VAL A 268 -5.48 -29.14 -4.81
N TYR A 269 -4.25 -28.80 -4.50
CA TYR A 269 -3.37 -29.48 -3.58
C TYR A 269 -2.92 -28.51 -2.49
N ALA A 270 -2.67 -29.03 -1.30
CA ALA A 270 -2.06 -28.29 -0.20
C ALA A 270 -1.02 -29.16 0.51
N ARG A 271 0.08 -28.55 0.93
CA ARG A 271 1.11 -29.22 1.73
C ARG A 271 0.94 -28.84 3.20
N SER A 272 0.62 -29.82 4.04
CA SER A 272 0.39 -29.58 5.47
C SER A 272 1.61 -28.94 6.13
N SER A 273 1.38 -27.90 6.92
CA SER A 273 2.45 -27.21 7.62
C SER A 273 2.97 -28.02 8.82
N VAL A 274 4.26 -27.84 9.09
CA VAL A 274 5.05 -28.45 10.17
C VAL A 274 5.26 -27.46 11.31
N LEU A 275 4.95 -26.18 11.05
CA LEU A 275 5.04 -25.04 11.95
C LEU A 275 3.73 -24.24 11.89
N THR A 276 3.37 -23.58 12.98
CA THR A 276 2.48 -22.41 12.94
C THR A 276 3.33 -21.15 13.06
N LEU A 277 2.99 -20.10 12.31
CA LEU A 277 3.68 -18.81 12.38
C LEU A 277 2.82 -17.79 13.10
N ASN A 278 3.44 -17.07 14.05
CA ASN A 278 2.82 -15.97 14.80
C ASN A 278 3.27 -14.61 14.26
N GLN A 279 4.54 -14.51 13.88
CA GLN A 279 5.12 -13.31 13.27
C GLN A 279 6.05 -13.77 12.15
N HIS A 280 5.94 -13.11 11.00
CA HIS A 280 6.79 -13.34 9.85
C HIS A 280 6.72 -12.12 8.93
N PRO A 281 7.73 -11.90 8.07
CA PRO A 281 7.63 -10.90 7.02
C PRO A 281 6.65 -11.32 5.92
N GLN A 282 6.26 -10.36 5.09
CA GLN A 282 5.69 -10.59 3.78
C GLN A 282 6.71 -10.24 2.71
N ASP A 283 6.58 -10.84 1.52
CA ASP A 283 7.33 -10.41 0.35
C ASP A 283 7.27 -8.89 0.14
N ARG A 284 8.43 -8.31 -0.18
CA ARG A 284 8.65 -6.87 -0.43
C ARG A 284 8.36 -5.96 0.77
N GLN A 285 8.14 -6.51 1.96
CA GLN A 285 7.87 -5.73 3.15
C GLN A 285 9.02 -4.81 3.50
N LEU A 286 8.70 -3.54 3.77
CA LEU A 286 9.61 -2.60 4.39
C LEU A 286 9.34 -2.55 5.89
N TYR A 287 10.37 -2.78 6.69
CA TYR A 287 10.34 -2.58 8.13
C TYR A 287 10.88 -1.19 8.48
N PRO A 288 10.20 -0.42 9.36
CA PRO A 288 10.71 0.85 9.84
C PRO A 288 12.08 0.70 10.52
N ARG A 289 13.03 1.55 10.15
CA ARG A 289 14.36 1.58 10.75
C ARG A 289 14.36 2.36 12.07
N ASP A 290 15.18 1.92 13.01
CA ASP A 290 15.43 2.64 14.25
C ASP A 290 16.55 3.68 14.12
N ALA A 291 16.86 4.36 15.22
CA ALA A 291 17.92 5.37 15.29
C ALA A 291 19.33 4.82 14.97
N ALA A 292 19.54 3.50 15.02
CA ALA A 292 20.78 2.86 14.62
C ALA A 292 20.80 2.48 13.12
N ASN A 293 19.85 3.01 12.33
CA ASN A 293 19.70 2.76 10.90
C ASN A 293 19.50 1.27 10.55
N ARG A 294 18.78 0.54 11.41
CA ARG A 294 18.51 -0.90 11.24
C ARG A 294 17.06 -1.21 11.61
N ALA A 295 16.52 -2.30 11.08
CA ALA A 295 15.22 -2.82 11.51
C ALA A 295 15.36 -4.24 12.09
N THR A 296 14.43 -4.61 12.98
CA THR A 296 14.31 -5.99 13.47
C THR A 296 13.20 -6.69 12.69
N VAL A 297 13.48 -7.84 12.10
CA VAL A 297 12.50 -8.64 11.35
C VAL A 297 12.16 -9.88 12.17
N PRO A 298 11.05 -9.89 12.93
CA PRO A 298 10.70 -11.02 13.77
C PRO A 298 10.15 -12.18 12.93
N VAL A 299 10.68 -13.39 13.18
CA VAL A 299 10.12 -14.64 12.67
C VAL A 299 9.89 -15.56 13.87
N SER A 300 8.65 -15.88 14.20
CA SER A 300 8.33 -16.68 15.37
C SER A 300 7.10 -17.54 15.17
N GLY A 301 7.01 -18.62 15.96
CA GLY A 301 5.98 -19.62 15.78
C GLY A 301 6.11 -20.79 16.75
N ALA A 302 5.41 -21.88 16.43
CA ALA A 302 5.50 -23.14 17.16
C ALA A 302 5.64 -24.32 16.20
N VAL A 303 6.35 -25.35 16.64
CA VAL A 303 6.51 -26.60 15.90
C VAL A 303 5.33 -27.51 16.16
N THR A 304 4.61 -27.92 15.10
CA THR A 304 3.45 -28.82 15.20
C THR A 304 3.86 -30.28 15.00
N ASP A 305 4.78 -30.55 14.07
CA ASP A 305 5.19 -31.93 13.74
C ASP A 305 6.27 -32.48 14.70
N PRO A 306 6.02 -33.61 15.40
CA PRO A 306 6.96 -34.17 16.38
C PRO A 306 8.28 -34.69 15.79
N ARG A 307 8.35 -34.88 14.47
CA ARG A 307 9.55 -35.32 13.75
C ARG A 307 10.59 -34.20 13.62
N VAL A 308 10.15 -32.95 13.69
CA VAL A 308 11.01 -31.77 13.64
C VAL A 308 11.77 -31.63 14.96
N LYS A 309 13.09 -31.42 14.86
CA LYS A 309 14.04 -31.32 15.99
C LYS A 309 14.71 -29.95 16.08
N ALA A 310 14.74 -29.19 14.99
CA ALA A 310 15.15 -27.79 15.00
C ALA A 310 14.43 -26.99 13.91
N VAL A 311 14.31 -25.69 14.13
CA VAL A 311 13.91 -24.71 13.11
C VAL A 311 15.15 -23.87 12.77
N GLN A 312 15.36 -23.60 11.50
CA GLN A 312 16.46 -22.80 11.01
C GLN A 312 15.92 -21.64 10.19
N LEU A 313 16.41 -20.44 10.45
CA LEU A 313 16.18 -19.27 9.60
C LEU A 313 17.49 -18.92 8.90
N HIS A 314 17.43 -18.93 7.58
CA HIS A 314 18.53 -18.53 6.72
C HIS A 314 18.21 -17.15 6.12
N VAL A 315 19.12 -16.21 6.27
CA VAL A 315 18.95 -14.84 5.76
C VAL A 315 20.09 -14.57 4.79
N THR A 316 19.78 -14.13 3.58
CA THR A 316 20.78 -13.76 2.57
C THR A 316 20.52 -12.38 2.02
N SER A 317 21.59 -11.71 1.60
CA SER A 317 21.50 -10.46 0.86
C SER A 317 22.81 -10.21 0.10
N GLY A 318 22.77 -10.25 -1.23
CA GLY A 318 23.99 -10.29 -2.03
C GLY A 318 24.84 -11.52 -1.67
N ASP A 319 26.13 -11.30 -1.40
CA ASP A 319 27.05 -12.36 -0.96
C ASP A 319 27.02 -12.63 0.55
N ASP A 320 26.30 -11.81 1.34
CA ASP A 320 26.21 -11.98 2.79
C ASP A 320 25.14 -13.01 3.16
N GLU A 321 25.45 -13.80 4.18
CA GLU A 321 24.62 -14.90 4.66
C GLU A 321 24.66 -15.01 6.19
N TRP A 322 23.50 -15.24 6.79
CA TRP A 322 23.35 -15.52 8.22
C TRP A 322 22.44 -16.73 8.45
N THR A 323 22.83 -17.59 9.38
CA THR A 323 22.02 -18.74 9.79
C THR A 323 21.72 -18.67 11.28
N TYR A 324 20.43 -18.75 11.61
CA TYR A 324 19.93 -18.84 12.97
C TYR A 324 19.29 -20.22 13.15
N THR A 325 19.50 -20.87 14.29
CA THR A 325 18.92 -22.20 14.55
C THR A 325 18.37 -22.26 15.97
N ALA A 326 17.12 -22.71 16.09
CA ALA A 326 16.43 -22.92 17.34
C ALA A 326 16.12 -24.42 17.50
N PRO A 327 16.71 -25.13 18.47
CA PRO A 327 16.32 -26.50 18.77
C PRO A 327 14.90 -26.56 19.34
N VAL A 328 14.16 -27.63 19.06
CA VAL A 328 12.82 -27.83 19.61
C VAL A 328 12.91 -28.12 21.10
N THR A 329 12.23 -27.30 21.91
CA THR A 329 12.10 -27.45 23.36
C THR A 329 10.75 -28.10 23.73
N ASP A 330 10.52 -28.38 25.02
CA ASP A 330 9.23 -28.91 25.51
C ASP A 330 8.04 -27.99 25.18
N ARG A 331 8.27 -26.67 25.15
CA ARG A 331 7.26 -25.68 24.76
C ARG A 331 7.03 -25.62 23.25
N ARG A 332 7.98 -26.15 22.47
CA ARG A 332 7.97 -26.22 21.00
C ARG A 332 7.86 -24.86 20.29
N ASP A 333 8.05 -23.76 21.02
CA ASP A 333 8.10 -22.41 20.48
C ASP A 333 9.48 -22.10 19.88
N PHE A 334 9.52 -21.24 18.86
CA PHE A 334 10.75 -20.68 18.33
C PHE A 334 10.58 -19.18 18.05
N SER A 335 11.68 -18.44 18.14
CA SER A 335 11.72 -17.01 17.81
C SER A 335 13.10 -16.61 17.30
N PHE A 336 13.10 -15.93 16.16
CA PHE A 336 14.25 -15.27 15.57
C PHE A 336 13.98 -13.78 15.49
N ARG A 337 15.01 -12.97 15.73
CA ARG A 337 14.97 -11.51 15.65
C ARG A 337 16.21 -10.98 14.92
N PRO A 338 16.48 -11.44 13.69
CA PRO A 338 17.55 -10.87 12.88
C PRO A 338 17.35 -9.36 12.73
N ARG A 339 18.48 -8.66 12.64
CA ARG A 339 18.52 -7.24 12.35
C ARG A 339 19.11 -7.02 10.97
N ILE A 340 18.41 -6.23 10.16
CA ILE A 340 18.82 -5.87 8.80
C ILE A 340 19.14 -4.37 8.74
N ASP A 341 20.08 -4.00 7.89
CA ASP A 341 20.47 -2.60 7.69
C ASP A 341 19.50 -1.87 6.76
N ALA A 342 19.19 -0.61 7.08
CA ALA A 342 18.49 0.28 6.18
C ALA A 342 19.48 0.82 5.14
N ALA A 343 19.58 0.09 4.03
CA ALA A 343 20.47 0.34 2.91
C ALA A 343 19.79 -0.09 1.61
N LEU A 344 20.35 0.28 0.45
CA LEU A 344 19.87 -0.13 -0.87
C LEU A 344 20.28 -1.59 -1.17
N ARG A 345 19.75 -2.52 -0.37
CA ARG A 345 19.91 -3.97 -0.51
C ARG A 345 18.65 -4.68 -0.05
N GLU A 346 18.24 -5.69 -0.80
CA GLU A 346 17.12 -6.56 -0.45
C GLU A 346 17.61 -7.77 0.33
N TYR A 347 16.79 -8.23 1.27
CA TYR A 347 17.05 -9.44 2.06
C TYR A 347 16.05 -10.54 1.69
N ARG A 348 16.55 -11.76 1.60
CA ARG A 348 15.76 -12.98 1.49
C ARG A 348 15.82 -13.75 2.81
N PHE A 349 14.67 -14.23 3.26
CA PHE A 349 14.50 -15.01 4.48
C PHE A 349 13.94 -16.36 4.11
N GLU A 350 14.64 -17.43 4.43
CA GLU A 350 14.23 -18.81 4.17
C GLU A 350 14.09 -19.57 5.48
N LEU A 351 12.88 -20.02 5.79
CA LEU A 351 12.57 -20.78 6.99
C LEU A 351 12.58 -22.27 6.69
N ARG A 352 13.39 -23.03 7.43
CA ARG A 352 13.54 -24.47 7.30
C ARG A 352 13.18 -25.20 8.59
N ALA A 353 12.55 -26.35 8.46
CA ALA A 353 12.35 -27.30 9.55
C ALA A 353 13.26 -28.52 9.34
N LEU A 354 13.96 -28.91 10.40
CA LEU A 354 15.03 -29.91 10.38
C LEU A 354 14.75 -31.04 11.38
N GLY A 355 15.02 -32.27 10.96
CA GLY A 355 14.83 -33.52 11.72
C GLY A 355 15.25 -34.72 10.87
N ALA A 356 15.49 -35.88 11.50
CA ALA A 356 16.03 -37.07 10.81
C ALA A 356 15.18 -37.56 9.63
N GLN A 357 13.87 -37.27 9.64
CA GLN A 357 12.91 -37.63 8.60
C GLN A 357 12.24 -36.40 7.96
N VAL A 358 12.64 -35.19 8.35
CA VAL A 358 12.05 -33.93 7.89
C VAL A 358 13.17 -32.94 7.64
N THR A 359 13.51 -32.69 6.39
CA THR A 359 14.34 -31.56 6.01
C THR A 359 13.59 -30.81 4.93
N ARG A 360 12.97 -29.69 5.29
CA ARG A 360 12.07 -28.99 4.37
C ARG A 360 12.13 -27.48 4.53
N ARG A 361 11.96 -26.78 3.41
CA ARG A 361 11.68 -25.35 3.36
C ARG A 361 10.19 -25.14 3.63
N VAL A 362 9.90 -24.42 4.70
CA VAL A 362 8.53 -24.11 5.15
C VAL A 362 8.05 -22.84 4.47
N ASP A 363 8.88 -21.79 4.46
CA ASP A 363 8.48 -20.51 3.89
C ASP A 363 9.70 -19.74 3.37
N VAL A 364 9.43 -18.79 2.49
CA VAL A 364 10.39 -17.92 1.83
C VAL A 364 9.78 -16.54 1.72
N TRP A 365 10.52 -15.53 2.15
CA TRP A 365 10.15 -14.13 1.96
C TRP A 365 11.29 -13.35 1.32
N GLU A 366 10.99 -12.64 0.24
CA GLU A 366 11.98 -11.95 -0.58
C GLU A 366 11.73 -10.44 -0.67
N GLY A 367 12.76 -9.69 -1.04
CA GLY A 367 12.63 -8.24 -1.24
C GLY A 367 12.43 -7.47 0.06
N ILE A 368 12.81 -8.04 1.21
CA ILE A 368 12.64 -7.42 2.52
C ILE A 368 13.60 -6.25 2.65
N LEU A 369 13.08 -5.11 3.11
CA LEU A 369 13.82 -3.85 3.25
C LEU A 369 13.71 -3.31 4.67
N ALA A 370 14.67 -2.48 5.06
CA ALA A 370 14.56 -1.58 6.19
C ALA A 370 14.61 -0.13 5.71
N GLY A 371 13.74 0.74 6.23
CA GLY A 371 13.64 2.10 5.71
C GLY A 371 12.70 3.01 6.49
N ASP A 372 12.30 4.12 5.87
CA ASP A 372 11.40 5.11 6.46
C ASP A 372 10.00 5.06 5.82
N VAL A 373 8.96 5.40 6.60
CA VAL A 373 7.56 5.37 6.17
C VAL A 373 6.97 6.78 6.15
N TYR A 374 6.29 7.13 5.05
CA TYR A 374 5.57 8.40 4.90
C TYR A 374 4.12 8.18 4.51
N VAL A 375 3.28 9.14 4.88
CA VAL A 375 1.87 9.20 4.49
C VAL A 375 1.63 10.44 3.64
N ILE A 376 0.88 10.28 2.54
CA ILE A 376 0.36 11.40 1.75
C ILE A 376 -1.16 11.41 1.89
N GLN A 377 -1.75 12.57 2.13
CA GLN A 377 -3.19 12.72 2.27
C GLN A 377 -3.66 14.09 1.75
N GLY A 378 -4.93 14.18 1.36
CA GLY A 378 -5.52 15.40 0.80
C GLY A 378 -6.27 15.12 -0.51
N GLN A 379 -6.32 16.09 -1.41
CA GLN A 379 -7.13 15.99 -2.64
C GLN A 379 -6.33 15.70 -3.92
N SER A 380 -6.80 16.16 -5.09
CA SER A 380 -6.25 15.79 -6.41
C SER A 380 -4.76 16.11 -6.55
N ASN A 381 -4.29 17.22 -5.99
CA ASN A 381 -2.86 17.54 -5.99
C ASN A 381 -2.04 16.68 -5.02
N ALA A 382 -2.64 16.11 -3.96
CA ALA A 382 -2.01 15.07 -3.13
C ALA A 382 -2.02 13.69 -3.80
N VAL A 383 -3.08 13.36 -4.56
CA VAL A 383 -3.10 12.16 -5.44
C VAL A 383 -1.97 12.27 -6.46
N SER A 384 -1.76 13.46 -7.01
CA SER A 384 -0.71 13.76 -7.98
C SER A 384 -0.78 12.80 -9.17
N ALA A 385 -1.95 12.74 -9.80
CA ALA A 385 -2.18 11.95 -10.99
C ALA A 385 -1.36 12.48 -12.18
N THR A 386 -1.19 11.65 -13.21
CA THR A 386 -0.54 12.06 -14.47
C THR A 386 -1.45 12.98 -15.28
N TYR A 387 -1.16 14.29 -15.30
CA TYR A 387 -1.86 15.26 -16.17
C TYR A 387 -1.07 15.56 -17.45
N LYS A 388 0.22 15.87 -17.34
CA LYS A 388 1.11 16.13 -18.48
C LYS A 388 2.55 15.76 -18.14
N GLY A 389 3.21 15.00 -19.01
CA GLY A 389 4.56 14.48 -18.77
C GLY A 389 4.55 13.18 -17.98
N SER A 390 5.74 12.66 -17.67
CA SER A 390 5.92 11.29 -17.17
C SER A 390 6.94 11.26 -16.03
N SER A 391 6.63 10.45 -15.00
CA SER A 391 7.47 10.21 -13.83
C SER A 391 7.94 8.74 -13.75
N ALA A 392 7.73 7.95 -14.80
CA ALA A 392 8.11 6.53 -14.85
C ALA A 392 9.60 6.28 -14.53
N GLY A 393 10.48 7.24 -14.85
CA GLY A 393 11.91 7.16 -14.54
C GLY A 393 12.26 7.26 -13.05
N GLU A 394 11.30 7.60 -12.18
CA GLU A 394 11.49 7.69 -10.73
C GLU A 394 11.17 6.37 -10.00
N GLU A 395 10.65 5.35 -10.70
CA GLU A 395 10.38 4.05 -10.10
C GLU A 395 11.68 3.37 -9.63
N SER A 396 11.61 2.67 -8.50
CA SER A 396 12.78 2.02 -7.90
C SER A 396 12.36 0.82 -7.05
N PRO A 397 13.15 -0.27 -7.05
CA PRO A 397 12.94 -1.40 -6.15
C PRO A 397 13.22 -1.07 -4.68
N TYR A 398 13.59 0.16 -4.33
CA TYR A 398 13.72 0.59 -2.93
C TYR A 398 12.59 1.52 -2.48
N ILE A 399 11.58 1.71 -3.33
CA ILE A 399 10.38 2.47 -2.98
C ILE A 399 9.18 1.51 -2.95
N ARG A 400 8.51 1.46 -1.81
CA ARG A 400 7.42 0.53 -1.51
C ARG A 400 6.13 1.25 -1.19
N SER A 401 5.05 0.50 -1.28
CA SER A 401 3.75 0.90 -0.77
C SER A 401 2.94 -0.34 -0.39
N TYR A 402 1.85 -0.16 0.34
CA TYR A 402 1.03 -1.25 0.85
C TYR A 402 -0.44 -1.06 0.46
N GLY A 403 -1.03 -2.11 -0.11
CA GLY A 403 -2.39 -2.11 -0.63
C GLY A 403 -2.60 -1.12 -1.77
N SER A 404 -3.85 -0.66 -1.94
CA SER A 404 -4.25 0.31 -2.96
C SER A 404 -4.98 1.53 -2.36
N PRO A 405 -4.87 2.73 -2.96
CA PRO A 405 -5.60 3.92 -2.54
C PRO A 405 -7.01 3.99 -3.15
N THR A 406 -7.55 2.87 -3.63
CA THR A 406 -8.88 2.84 -4.26
C THR A 406 -9.98 3.34 -3.31
N ALA A 407 -10.97 4.02 -3.90
CA ALA A 407 -12.16 4.45 -3.16
C ALA A 407 -13.16 3.30 -2.95
N GLU A 408 -13.01 2.18 -3.69
CA GLU A 408 -13.89 1.01 -3.60
C GLU A 408 -13.58 0.18 -2.34
N PRO A 409 -14.50 0.11 -1.34
CA PRO A 409 -14.20 -0.50 -0.05
C PRO A 409 -13.82 -1.98 -0.15
N VAL A 410 -14.49 -2.75 -1.02
CA VAL A 410 -14.23 -4.19 -1.19
C VAL A 410 -12.83 -4.43 -1.77
N LEU A 411 -12.41 -3.62 -2.75
CA LEU A 411 -11.06 -3.72 -3.33
C LEU A 411 -10.01 -3.28 -2.31
N SER A 412 -10.26 -2.18 -1.58
CA SER A 412 -9.37 -1.71 -0.52
C SER A 412 -9.21 -2.73 0.62
N ALA A 413 -10.28 -3.47 0.95
CA ALA A 413 -10.25 -4.56 1.93
C ALA A 413 -9.36 -5.71 1.47
N ALA A 414 -9.48 -6.10 0.20
CA ALA A 414 -8.76 -7.24 -0.36
C ALA A 414 -7.27 -6.96 -0.61
N ASP A 415 -6.92 -5.72 -1.02
CA ASP A 415 -5.54 -5.36 -1.33
C ASP A 415 -4.69 -5.15 -0.06
N ARG A 416 -4.14 -6.24 0.49
CA ARG A 416 -3.35 -6.27 1.74
C ARG A 416 -1.94 -6.82 1.54
N ARG A 417 -1.25 -6.34 0.51
CA ARG A 417 0.10 -6.79 0.13
C ARG A 417 1.04 -5.61 -0.09
N TRP A 418 2.33 -5.89 0.11
CA TRP A 418 3.41 -4.98 -0.23
C TRP A 418 3.70 -5.00 -1.73
N ASN A 419 3.78 -3.81 -2.30
CA ASN A 419 3.91 -3.54 -3.73
C ASN A 419 5.10 -2.63 -3.99
N TYR A 420 5.60 -2.67 -5.22
CA TYR A 420 6.47 -1.60 -5.72
C TYR A 420 5.66 -0.32 -5.80
N ALA A 421 6.25 0.82 -5.42
CA ALA A 421 5.58 2.09 -5.58
C ALA A 421 5.53 2.49 -7.07
N GLY A 422 4.38 3.01 -7.50
CA GLY A 422 4.17 3.57 -8.83
C GLY A 422 3.49 4.94 -8.75
N SER A 423 3.72 5.79 -9.73
CA SER A 423 3.24 7.18 -9.73
C SER A 423 2.28 7.54 -10.84
N GLU A 424 2.28 6.76 -11.92
CA GLU A 424 1.59 7.14 -13.15
C GLU A 424 0.16 6.59 -13.27
N VAL A 425 -0.19 5.64 -12.40
CA VAL A 425 -1.53 5.07 -12.28
C VAL A 425 -2.07 5.40 -10.90
N THR A 426 -3.35 5.73 -10.83
CA THR A 426 -4.07 6.05 -9.59
C THR A 426 -5.04 4.94 -9.21
N ASN A 427 -5.44 4.86 -7.93
CA ASN A 427 -6.41 3.88 -7.42
C ASN A 427 -6.00 2.40 -7.60
N GLN A 428 -4.72 2.13 -7.86
CA GLN A 428 -4.19 0.79 -8.05
C GLN A 428 -3.21 0.40 -6.94
N PRO A 429 -2.90 -0.90 -6.78
CA PRO A 429 -1.91 -1.34 -5.81
C PRO A 429 -0.59 -0.60 -6.00
N GLY A 430 -0.09 -0.03 -4.92
CA GLY A 430 1.17 0.73 -4.89
C GLY A 430 1.17 2.13 -5.51
N SER A 431 0.02 2.68 -5.90
CA SER A 431 -0.09 4.06 -6.39
C SER A 431 0.24 5.10 -5.31
N ILE A 432 1.24 5.97 -5.56
CA ILE A 432 1.67 7.02 -4.63
C ILE A 432 1.75 8.44 -5.22
N GLY A 433 1.58 8.61 -6.54
CA GLY A 433 1.55 9.91 -7.22
C GLY A 433 2.92 10.47 -7.63
N GLN A 434 2.93 11.46 -8.53
CA GLN A 434 4.14 11.96 -9.19
C GLN A 434 5.11 12.71 -8.27
N TRP A 435 4.65 13.67 -7.46
CA TRP A 435 5.57 14.37 -6.54
C TRP A 435 5.99 13.47 -5.36
N GLY A 436 5.13 12.52 -4.98
CA GLY A 436 5.41 11.53 -3.93
C GLY A 436 6.55 10.58 -4.31
N ILE A 437 6.50 9.99 -5.51
CA ILE A 437 7.60 9.12 -6.00
C ILE A 437 8.89 9.92 -6.15
N ARG A 438 8.81 11.18 -6.59
CA ARG A 438 9.98 12.04 -6.75
C ARG A 438 10.66 12.32 -5.42
N MET A 439 9.89 12.69 -4.39
CA MET A 439 10.41 12.86 -3.03
C MET A 439 11.10 11.58 -2.54
N ALA A 440 10.44 10.43 -2.67
CA ALA A 440 11.01 9.15 -2.26
C ALA A 440 12.31 8.83 -3.01
N ARG A 441 12.35 9.04 -4.33
CA ARG A 441 13.55 8.82 -5.15
C ARG A 441 14.72 9.66 -4.67
N ARG A 442 14.49 10.94 -4.37
CA ARG A 442 15.51 11.84 -3.83
C ARG A 442 16.04 11.39 -2.47
N ILE A 443 15.18 10.89 -1.58
CA ILE A 443 15.61 10.29 -0.30
C ILE A 443 16.49 9.08 -0.55
N VAL A 444 16.02 8.14 -1.37
CA VAL A 444 16.73 6.91 -1.72
C VAL A 444 18.12 7.23 -2.29
N ASP A 445 18.21 8.15 -3.26
CA ASP A 445 19.49 8.50 -3.89
C ASP A 445 20.43 9.26 -2.95
N THR A 446 19.91 10.16 -2.12
CA THR A 446 20.76 11.02 -1.28
C THR A 446 21.23 10.31 -0.02
N TYR A 447 20.31 9.61 0.65
CA TYR A 447 20.54 9.03 1.97
C TYR A 447 20.73 7.52 1.95
N GLN A 448 20.54 6.87 0.79
CA GLN A 448 20.67 5.42 0.63
C GLN A 448 19.72 4.65 1.56
N VAL A 449 18.57 5.26 1.90
CA VAL A 449 17.54 4.70 2.77
C VAL A 449 16.31 4.36 1.92
N PRO A 450 15.85 3.09 1.90
CA PRO A 450 14.58 2.71 1.31
C PRO A 450 13.38 3.45 1.92
N VAL A 451 12.33 3.65 1.12
CA VAL A 451 11.16 4.43 1.53
C VAL A 451 9.87 3.68 1.24
N ALA A 452 8.92 3.69 2.18
CA ALA A 452 7.53 3.34 1.91
C ALA A 452 6.64 4.58 1.94
N ILE A 453 5.73 4.70 0.97
CA ILE A 453 4.70 5.76 0.97
C ILE A 453 3.31 5.12 0.89
N LEU A 454 2.44 5.50 1.82
CA LEU A 454 1.01 5.18 1.76
C LEU A 454 0.24 6.46 1.42
N ASN A 455 -0.27 6.54 0.18
CA ASN A 455 -1.08 7.66 -0.26
C ASN A 455 -2.57 7.35 0.01
N GLY A 456 -3.26 8.21 0.76
CA GLY A 456 -4.69 8.15 1.07
C GLY A 456 -5.52 9.21 0.35
N ALA A 457 -4.90 10.04 -0.48
CA ALA A 457 -5.54 11.18 -1.10
C ALA A 457 -6.72 10.81 -2.01
N HIS A 458 -7.67 11.75 -2.14
CA HIS A 458 -8.83 11.59 -3.01
C HIS A 458 -9.20 12.90 -3.71
N GLY A 459 -9.22 12.88 -5.04
CA GLY A 459 -9.53 14.04 -5.88
C GLY A 459 -10.89 14.69 -5.60
N GLY A 460 -10.94 16.02 -5.63
CA GLY A 460 -12.17 16.82 -5.63
C GLY A 460 -12.99 16.77 -4.34
N ARG A 461 -12.36 16.53 -3.19
CA ARG A 461 -13.05 16.39 -1.91
C ARG A 461 -12.75 17.54 -0.94
N PRO A 462 -13.78 18.09 -0.26
CA PRO A 462 -13.58 19.08 0.79
C PRO A 462 -13.03 18.42 2.06
N ILE A 463 -12.59 19.22 3.02
CA ILE A 463 -11.94 18.72 4.24
C ILE A 463 -12.81 17.77 5.08
N SER A 464 -14.15 17.92 5.01
CA SER A 464 -15.10 17.07 5.74
C SER A 464 -15.10 15.61 5.29
N PHE A 465 -14.66 15.33 4.06
CA PHE A 465 -14.59 13.97 3.52
C PHE A 465 -13.49 13.12 4.18
N PHE A 466 -12.44 13.77 4.69
CA PHE A 466 -11.25 13.11 5.21
C PHE A 466 -11.34 12.80 6.71
N GLN A 467 -12.37 13.30 7.39
CA GLN A 467 -12.54 13.16 8.85
C GLN A 467 -12.62 11.69 9.27
N ARG A 468 -12.07 11.40 10.44
CA ARG A 468 -12.20 10.09 11.06
C ARG A 468 -13.66 9.84 11.46
N ASN A 469 -14.11 8.60 11.32
CA ASN A 469 -15.30 8.15 12.02
C ASN A 469 -14.90 7.75 13.45
N ASP A 470 -15.18 8.58 14.45
CA ASP A 470 -14.79 8.31 15.84
C ASP A 470 -15.47 7.09 16.46
N ALA A 471 -16.63 6.68 15.94
CA ALA A 471 -17.31 5.47 16.40
C ALA A 471 -16.64 4.19 15.86
N ASP A 472 -16.03 4.28 14.69
CA ASP A 472 -15.29 3.20 14.04
C ASP A 472 -14.16 3.77 13.17
N PRO A 473 -12.95 3.99 13.74
CA PRO A 473 -11.81 4.50 13.00
C PRO A 473 -11.38 3.64 11.82
N ASP A 474 -11.74 2.35 11.82
CA ASP A 474 -11.44 1.38 10.77
C ASP A 474 -12.58 1.25 9.74
N ASP A 475 -13.59 2.12 9.79
CA ASP A 475 -14.72 2.09 8.85
C ASP A 475 -14.23 2.26 7.40
N ILE A 476 -14.21 1.14 6.69
CA ILE A 476 -13.72 1.04 5.32
C ILE A 476 -14.59 1.77 4.29
N SER A 477 -15.80 2.18 4.66
CA SER A 477 -16.63 3.06 3.84
C SER A 477 -16.08 4.49 3.80
N THR A 478 -15.28 4.89 4.80
CA THR A 478 -14.64 6.21 4.89
C THR A 478 -13.24 6.24 4.28
N ASN A 479 -12.80 7.41 3.82
CA ASN A 479 -11.43 7.58 3.33
C ASN A 479 -10.39 7.37 4.45
N TYR A 480 -10.66 7.91 5.64
CA TYR A 480 -9.80 7.76 6.80
C TYR A 480 -9.60 6.29 7.15
N GLY A 481 -10.70 5.52 7.29
CA GLY A 481 -10.65 4.11 7.67
C GLY A 481 -9.90 3.26 6.64
N ARG A 482 -10.07 3.52 5.32
CA ARG A 482 -9.28 2.83 4.29
C ARG A 482 -7.78 3.08 4.39
N LEU A 483 -7.35 4.32 4.66
CA LEU A 483 -5.93 4.62 4.87
C LEU A 483 -5.42 3.98 6.17
N ARG A 484 -6.17 4.13 7.27
CA ARG A 484 -5.83 3.58 8.58
C ARG A 484 -5.66 2.06 8.54
N GLN A 485 -6.61 1.34 7.94
CA GLN A 485 -6.49 -0.11 7.81
C GLN A 485 -5.27 -0.53 6.99
N ARG A 486 -4.83 0.26 6.00
CA ARG A 486 -3.58 -0.03 5.26
C ARG A 486 -2.35 0.16 6.14
N LEU A 487 -2.31 1.22 6.96
CA LEU A 487 -1.23 1.45 7.94
C LEU A 487 -1.17 0.34 9.00
N VAL A 488 -2.33 -0.08 9.53
CA VAL A 488 -2.44 -1.20 10.48
C VAL A 488 -2.02 -2.52 9.83
N GLY A 489 -2.53 -2.82 8.64
CA GLY A 489 -2.20 -4.06 7.92
C GLY A 489 -0.73 -4.15 7.51
N ALA A 490 -0.08 -3.02 7.21
CA ALA A 490 1.35 -2.95 6.96
C ALA A 490 2.20 -3.08 8.25
N GLY A 491 1.58 -2.89 9.43
CA GLY A 491 2.27 -2.88 10.71
C GLY A 491 3.12 -1.63 10.95
N VAL A 492 2.75 -0.49 10.37
CA VAL A 492 3.57 0.75 10.39
C VAL A 492 2.85 1.98 10.97
N LEU A 493 1.65 1.81 11.52
CA LEU A 493 0.84 2.93 12.05
C LEU A 493 1.62 3.79 13.05
N GLY A 494 2.40 3.16 13.95
CA GLY A 494 3.19 3.86 14.98
C GLY A 494 4.59 4.29 14.54
N ASP A 495 4.96 4.09 13.27
CA ASP A 495 6.32 4.27 12.76
C ASP A 495 6.40 5.24 11.57
N VAL A 496 5.35 6.04 11.37
CA VAL A 496 5.33 7.06 10.33
C VAL A 496 6.34 8.17 10.67
N ARG A 497 7.27 8.46 9.76
CA ARG A 497 8.25 9.56 9.92
C ARG A 497 7.66 10.92 9.57
N GLY A 498 6.76 10.93 8.59
CA GLY A 498 6.10 12.16 8.19
C GLY A 498 4.77 11.94 7.48
N LEU A 499 3.83 12.85 7.75
CA LEU A 499 2.54 12.95 7.06
C LEU A 499 2.50 14.25 6.28
N LEU A 500 2.18 14.16 4.99
CA LEU A 500 2.09 15.29 4.07
C LEU A 500 0.64 15.53 3.65
N TRP A 501 0.12 16.71 3.99
CA TRP A 501 -1.24 17.14 3.68
C TRP A 501 -1.23 18.17 2.54
N TYR A 502 -2.00 17.89 1.49
CA TYR A 502 -2.30 18.86 0.43
C TYR A 502 -3.79 18.83 0.07
N GLN A 503 -4.53 19.77 0.67
CA GLN A 503 -5.93 20.03 0.31
C GLN A 503 -6.33 21.48 0.58
N GLY A 504 -7.37 21.95 -0.10
CA GLY A 504 -8.01 23.23 0.17
C GLY A 504 -8.76 23.81 -1.02
N GLU A 505 -8.51 23.31 -2.24
CA GLU A 505 -9.16 23.80 -3.45
C GLU A 505 -10.67 23.52 -3.43
N SER A 506 -11.10 22.38 -2.88
CA SER A 506 -12.52 22.04 -2.73
C SER A 506 -13.23 22.71 -1.55
N ASP A 507 -12.50 23.42 -0.67
CA ASP A 507 -13.12 24.21 0.39
C ASP A 507 -13.50 25.63 -0.07
N ASN A 508 -13.18 25.99 -1.31
CA ASN A 508 -13.64 27.23 -1.96
C ASN A 508 -13.36 28.51 -1.14
N ASP A 509 -12.13 28.67 -0.65
CA ASP A 509 -11.65 29.76 0.21
C ASP A 509 -12.31 29.85 1.60
N GLN A 510 -13.08 28.84 2.03
CA GLN A 510 -13.73 28.79 3.36
C GLN A 510 -12.71 28.48 4.47
N ALA A 511 -11.87 29.47 4.80
CA ALA A 511 -10.76 29.37 5.74
C ALA A 511 -11.13 28.75 7.10
N ALA A 512 -12.21 29.22 7.72
CA ALA A 512 -12.62 28.75 9.05
C ALA A 512 -13.02 27.26 9.06
N VAL A 513 -13.66 26.79 7.98
CA VAL A 513 -14.05 25.38 7.82
C VAL A 513 -12.79 24.52 7.67
N HIS A 514 -11.84 24.95 6.84
CA HIS A 514 -10.59 24.25 6.63
C HIS A 514 -9.74 24.17 7.91
N VAL A 515 -9.52 25.29 8.61
CA VAL A 515 -8.69 25.28 9.83
C VAL A 515 -9.32 24.40 10.91
N THR A 516 -10.64 24.46 11.09
CA THR A 516 -11.35 23.60 12.07
C THR A 516 -11.22 22.13 11.71
N GLY A 517 -11.50 21.76 10.46
CA GLY A 517 -11.42 20.37 10.00
C GLY A 517 -9.99 19.82 9.99
N PHE A 518 -8.99 20.66 9.70
CA PHE A 518 -7.59 20.24 9.70
C PHE A 518 -7.08 20.07 11.12
N THR A 519 -7.48 20.94 12.05
CA THR A 519 -7.12 20.81 13.46
C THR A 519 -7.62 19.48 14.03
N ALA A 520 -8.87 19.10 13.73
CA ALA A 520 -9.42 17.81 14.15
C ALA A 520 -8.64 16.62 13.56
N LEU A 521 -8.34 16.64 12.26
CA LEU A 521 -7.51 15.62 11.62
C LEU A 521 -6.11 15.51 12.22
N LEU A 522 -5.48 16.66 12.50
CA LEU A 522 -4.16 16.70 13.08
C LEU A 522 -4.14 16.11 14.49
N ASP A 523 -5.18 16.37 15.29
CA ASP A 523 -5.32 15.77 16.61
C ASP A 523 -5.51 14.25 16.53
N ASP A 524 -6.32 13.76 15.59
CA ASP A 524 -6.50 12.32 15.33
C ASP A 524 -5.19 11.66 14.91
N TRP A 525 -4.47 12.26 13.95
CA TRP A 525 -3.18 11.73 13.50
C TRP A 525 -2.10 11.81 14.57
N ARG A 526 -2.11 12.81 15.45
CA ARG A 526 -1.18 12.89 16.57
C ARG A 526 -1.43 11.79 17.59
N ALA A 527 -2.70 11.45 17.82
CA ALA A 527 -3.08 10.36 18.70
C ALA A 527 -2.66 8.99 18.13
N GLU A 528 -2.72 8.79 16.81
CA GLU A 528 -2.45 7.50 16.19
C GLU A 528 -0.99 7.32 15.71
N LEU A 529 -0.37 8.37 15.16
CA LEU A 529 0.95 8.34 14.53
C LEU A 529 2.05 8.95 15.42
N GLY A 530 1.67 9.62 16.51
CA GLY A 530 2.58 10.24 17.47
C GLY A 530 2.68 11.76 17.34
N ALA A 531 2.72 12.44 18.49
CA ALA A 531 2.71 13.90 18.59
C ALA A 531 4.08 14.55 18.81
N ASP A 532 5.11 13.75 19.11
CA ASP A 532 6.43 14.29 19.47
C ASP A 532 7.13 14.83 18.21
N LEU A 533 7.45 16.12 18.22
CA LEU A 533 8.20 16.72 17.14
C LEU A 533 9.67 16.28 17.17
N ALA A 534 10.28 16.02 18.33
CA ALA A 534 11.69 15.64 18.40
C ALA A 534 11.95 14.20 17.94
N GLU A 535 11.06 13.26 18.29
CA GLU A 535 11.24 11.83 18.06
C GLU A 535 10.07 11.13 17.32
N GLY A 536 8.95 11.83 17.08
CA GLY A 536 7.74 11.31 16.45
C GLY A 536 7.45 11.86 15.05
N THR A 537 6.20 11.67 14.59
CA THR A 537 5.77 12.04 13.23
C THR A 537 5.88 13.55 12.99
N ARG A 538 6.49 13.94 11.86
CA ARG A 538 6.45 15.33 11.36
C ARG A 538 5.26 15.57 10.44
N TYR A 539 4.56 16.69 10.62
CA TYR A 539 3.37 17.04 9.84
C TYR A 539 3.69 18.19 8.89
N PHE A 540 3.63 17.90 7.59
CA PHE A 540 3.89 18.85 6.52
C PHE A 540 2.59 19.27 5.84
N VAL A 541 2.42 20.56 5.61
CA VAL A 541 1.19 21.14 5.05
C VAL A 541 1.52 22.02 3.88
N TYR A 542 0.97 21.68 2.71
CA TYR A 542 0.99 22.59 1.57
C TYR A 542 -0.02 23.71 1.75
N GLN A 543 0.42 24.95 1.55
CA GLN A 543 -0.49 26.04 1.20
C GLN A 543 -0.93 25.86 -0.24
N VAL A 544 -2.24 25.79 -0.49
CA VAL A 544 -2.75 25.62 -1.86
C VAL A 544 -2.46 26.84 -2.73
N ARG A 545 -2.25 26.62 -4.02
CA ARG A 545 -2.00 27.70 -4.97
C ARG A 545 -3.25 28.53 -5.24
N THR A 546 -4.39 27.86 -5.37
CA THR A 546 -5.69 28.42 -5.71
C THR A 546 -6.77 27.84 -4.81
N SER A 547 -7.80 28.61 -4.47
CA SER A 547 -9.01 28.05 -3.87
C SER A 547 -10.22 28.94 -4.20
N PRO A 548 -11.21 28.43 -4.96
CA PRO A 548 -11.21 27.15 -5.68
C PRO A 548 -10.17 27.08 -6.81
N CYS A 549 -10.11 25.94 -7.51
CA CYS A 549 -9.35 25.84 -8.75
C CYS A 549 -9.67 26.99 -9.71
N SER A 550 -8.65 27.42 -10.45
CA SER A 550 -8.69 28.56 -11.38
C SER A 550 -8.94 29.91 -10.71
N ASN A 551 -8.93 30.01 -9.37
CA ASN A 551 -9.06 31.27 -8.66
C ASN A 551 -7.88 31.51 -7.70
N SER A 552 -7.03 32.48 -8.04
CA SER A 552 -5.92 32.96 -7.21
C SER A 552 -6.15 34.36 -6.64
N THR A 553 -7.32 34.97 -6.85
CA THR A 553 -7.59 36.34 -6.38
C THR A 553 -8.08 36.37 -4.93
N THR A 554 -8.66 35.26 -4.47
CA THR A 554 -9.10 35.05 -3.08
C THR A 554 -7.93 34.55 -2.23
N GLY A 555 -7.76 35.09 -1.01
CA GLY A 555 -6.56 34.86 -0.20
C GLY A 555 -6.82 34.35 1.21
N ALA A 556 -8.08 34.23 1.65
CA ALA A 556 -8.39 33.99 3.05
C ALA A 556 -7.94 32.61 3.52
N LEU A 557 -8.23 31.56 2.74
CA LEU A 557 -7.78 30.20 3.06
C LEU A 557 -6.27 30.08 2.99
N ARG A 558 -5.65 30.65 1.96
CA ARG A 558 -4.19 30.56 1.78
C ARG A 558 -3.47 31.25 2.94
N GLU A 559 -3.92 32.42 3.37
CA GLU A 559 -3.40 33.08 4.57
C GLU A 559 -3.63 32.24 5.83
N ALA A 560 -4.82 31.64 6.00
CA ALA A 560 -5.08 30.76 7.13
C ALA A 560 -4.14 29.53 7.15
N GLN A 561 -3.90 28.91 5.99
CA GLN A 561 -2.93 27.81 5.84
C GLN A 561 -1.51 28.25 6.18
N ARG A 562 -1.11 29.47 5.79
CA ARG A 562 0.18 30.05 6.19
C ARG A 562 0.32 30.19 7.70
N GLN A 563 -0.74 30.61 8.38
CA GLN A 563 -0.73 30.81 9.83
C GLN A 563 -0.75 29.50 10.62
N MET A 564 -1.18 28.38 10.01
CA MET A 564 -1.16 27.07 10.68
C MET A 564 0.24 26.65 11.14
N GLY A 565 1.30 27.09 10.45
CA GLY A 565 2.67 26.82 10.90
C GLY A 565 2.96 27.39 12.29
N ASP A 566 2.33 28.51 12.65
CA ASP A 566 2.49 29.16 13.96
C ASP A 566 1.55 28.60 15.01
N THR A 567 0.31 28.31 14.61
CA THR A 567 -0.77 27.98 15.55
C THR A 567 -0.89 26.50 15.81
N LEU A 568 -0.47 25.65 14.86
CA LEU A 568 -0.63 24.21 14.94
C LEU A 568 0.71 23.45 14.96
N GLY A 569 1.86 24.13 14.83
CA GLY A 569 3.17 23.48 14.89
C GLY A 569 3.43 22.51 13.72
N VAL A 570 2.92 22.82 12.53
CA VAL A 570 3.16 22.07 11.29
C VAL A 570 4.26 22.74 10.45
N THR A 571 4.98 21.98 9.63
CA THR A 571 5.94 22.54 8.67
C THR A 571 5.21 22.89 7.37
N LEU A 572 5.31 24.15 6.94
CA LEU A 572 4.66 24.61 5.71
C LEU A 572 5.48 24.26 4.46
N LEU A 573 4.77 23.94 3.39
CA LEU A 573 5.27 23.73 2.04
C LEU A 573 4.57 24.73 1.09
N SER A 574 5.31 25.22 0.09
CA SER A 574 4.78 26.13 -0.92
C SER A 574 4.43 25.39 -2.20
N THR A 575 3.39 25.90 -2.86
CA THR A 575 2.97 25.50 -4.21
C THR A 575 3.26 26.57 -5.26
N ASN A 576 3.86 27.69 -4.85
CA ASN A 576 4.34 28.76 -5.74
C ASN A 576 5.77 28.46 -6.24
N GLY A 577 6.19 29.13 -7.32
CA GLY A 577 7.49 28.86 -7.98
C GLY A 577 7.42 27.74 -9.03
N LEU A 578 6.21 27.33 -9.41
CA LEU A 578 5.96 26.19 -10.29
C LEU A 578 5.17 26.63 -11.53
N SER A 579 5.86 26.85 -12.65
CA SER A 579 5.25 27.38 -13.88
C SER A 579 4.37 26.38 -14.65
N GLY A 580 4.60 25.07 -14.47
CA GLY A 580 3.86 23.99 -15.09
C GLY A 580 2.53 23.72 -14.40
N HIS A 581 1.58 24.64 -14.48
CA HIS A 581 0.26 24.53 -13.86
C HIS A 581 -0.86 25.02 -14.79
N ASP A 582 -1.95 24.26 -14.88
CA ASP A 582 -3.04 24.52 -15.84
C ASP A 582 -4.13 25.47 -15.30
N GLY A 583 -4.09 25.76 -14.00
CA GLY A 583 -5.12 26.49 -13.26
C GLY A 583 -5.68 25.68 -12.08
N CYS A 584 -5.44 24.37 -12.04
CA CYS A 584 -5.85 23.49 -10.95
C CYS A 584 -4.79 22.43 -10.60
N HIS A 585 -4.13 21.86 -11.61
CA HIS A 585 -3.17 20.76 -11.44
C HIS A 585 -1.82 21.09 -12.10
N TYR A 586 -0.80 20.34 -11.69
CA TYR A 586 0.56 20.52 -12.17
C TYR A 586 0.90 19.51 -13.26
N ALA A 587 1.69 19.96 -14.23
CA ALA A 587 2.45 19.08 -15.11
C ALA A 587 3.61 18.43 -14.34
N TRP A 588 4.25 17.43 -14.93
CA TRP A 588 5.47 16.85 -14.40
C TRP A 588 6.60 17.87 -14.34
N GLU A 589 6.99 18.42 -15.50
CA GLU A 589 8.03 19.45 -15.61
C GLU A 589 7.53 20.81 -15.15
N GLN A 590 8.40 21.54 -14.44
CA GLN A 590 8.08 22.83 -13.80
C GLN A 590 6.87 22.74 -12.84
N GLY A 591 6.59 21.55 -12.32
CA GLY A 591 5.38 21.22 -11.57
C GLY A 591 5.65 20.13 -10.53
N TYR A 592 5.05 18.95 -10.67
CA TYR A 592 5.16 17.89 -9.67
C TYR A 592 6.59 17.38 -9.44
N ARG A 593 7.48 17.45 -10.44
CA ARG A 593 8.89 17.07 -10.26
C ARG A 593 9.60 18.01 -9.29
N GLU A 594 9.52 19.32 -9.55
CA GLU A 594 10.12 20.35 -8.72
C GLU A 594 9.41 20.45 -7.37
N MET A 595 8.09 20.25 -7.32
CA MET A 595 7.34 20.12 -6.06
C MET A 595 7.89 18.98 -5.18
N GLY A 596 8.17 17.82 -5.78
CA GLY A 596 8.82 16.70 -5.09
C GLY A 596 10.24 17.04 -4.61
N ASP A 597 11.01 17.79 -5.40
CA ASP A 597 12.35 18.26 -5.04
C ASP A 597 12.31 19.29 -3.88
N HIS A 598 11.37 20.25 -3.91
CA HIS A 598 11.16 21.21 -2.83
C HIS A 598 10.76 20.51 -1.53
N THR A 599 9.86 19.54 -1.62
CA THR A 599 9.42 18.72 -0.48
C THR A 599 10.57 17.93 0.10
N PHE A 600 11.34 17.26 -0.76
CA PHE A 600 12.55 16.56 -0.35
C PHE A 600 13.50 17.47 0.41
N ALA A 601 13.76 18.69 -0.05
CA ALA A 601 14.68 19.61 0.63
C ALA A 601 14.24 19.95 2.06
N VAL A 602 12.93 20.15 2.28
CA VAL A 602 12.37 20.41 3.62
C VAL A 602 12.39 19.15 4.49
N VAL A 603 11.99 18.00 3.94
CA VAL A 603 12.04 16.70 4.63
C VAL A 603 13.47 16.33 5.02
N ALA A 604 14.43 16.55 4.13
CA ALA A 604 15.85 16.33 4.35
C ALA A 604 16.36 17.14 5.56
N ARG A 605 16.04 18.43 5.62
CA ARG A 605 16.37 19.30 6.77
C ARG A 605 15.77 18.76 8.06
N ASP A 606 14.47 18.44 8.05
CA ASP A 606 13.72 18.13 9.29
C ASP A 606 13.95 16.71 9.80
N LEU A 607 14.27 15.75 8.93
CA LEU A 607 14.30 14.31 9.26
C LEU A 607 15.62 13.61 8.97
N TYR A 608 16.50 14.19 8.14
CA TYR A 608 17.75 13.55 7.71
C TYR A 608 19.01 14.40 7.97
N HIS A 609 18.89 15.45 8.79
CA HIS A 609 19.98 16.38 9.08
C HIS A 609 20.60 16.98 7.80
N GLY A 610 19.79 17.16 6.76
CA GLY A 610 20.18 17.83 5.52
C GLY A 610 20.39 19.34 5.70
N PRO A 611 20.85 20.04 4.65
CA PRO A 611 21.05 21.48 4.70
C PRO A 611 19.77 22.23 5.08
N GLY A 612 19.90 23.20 6.01
CA GLY A 612 18.75 23.99 6.47
C GLY A 612 18.57 25.34 5.77
N ALA A 613 19.63 25.90 5.18
CA ALA A 613 19.57 27.20 4.52
C ALA A 613 18.89 27.11 3.15
N GLY A 614 18.02 28.07 2.84
CA GLY A 614 17.40 28.25 1.53
C GLY A 614 16.37 27.18 1.13
N VAL A 615 15.92 26.33 2.05
CA VAL A 615 14.95 25.25 1.77
C VAL A 615 13.53 25.58 2.20
N ALA A 616 13.38 26.37 3.28
CA ALA A 616 12.06 26.74 3.77
C ALA A 616 11.34 27.64 2.76
N PRO A 617 10.03 27.46 2.54
CA PRO A 617 9.25 28.45 1.80
C PRO A 617 9.43 29.85 2.37
N PRO A 618 9.73 30.87 1.53
CA PRO A 618 9.76 32.24 2.01
C PRO A 618 8.40 32.60 2.61
N ASN A 619 8.40 33.10 3.84
CA ASN A 619 7.19 33.34 4.62
C ASN A 619 7.31 34.69 5.33
N PRO A 620 6.37 35.63 5.12
CA PRO A 620 6.40 36.92 5.79
C PRO A 620 6.15 36.80 7.30
N SER A 621 6.73 37.74 8.03
CA SER A 621 6.50 37.96 9.46
C SER A 621 5.72 39.26 9.68
N THR A 622 6.23 40.39 9.16
CA THR A 622 5.63 41.73 9.35
C THR A 622 5.78 42.58 8.10
N ALA A 623 4.99 43.66 8.00
CA ALA A 623 5.13 44.70 7.00
C ALA A 623 5.08 46.08 7.65
N ALA A 624 5.88 47.03 7.15
CA ALA A 624 5.89 48.41 7.64
C ALA A 624 6.20 49.39 6.51
N PHE A 625 5.74 50.63 6.63
CA PHE A 625 6.23 51.70 5.76
C PHE A 625 7.71 51.96 6.06
N SER A 626 8.55 51.96 5.01
CA SER A 626 10.00 52.16 5.18
C SER A 626 10.45 53.60 4.97
N ASN A 627 9.53 54.51 4.59
CA ASN A 627 9.81 55.92 4.48
C ASN A 627 8.62 56.80 4.95
N PRO A 628 8.88 58.06 5.38
CA PRO A 628 7.83 58.98 5.82
C PRO A 628 6.79 59.31 4.74
N GLU A 629 7.19 59.29 3.47
CA GLU A 629 6.31 59.60 2.33
C GLU A 629 5.35 58.45 2.00
N ARG A 630 5.50 57.29 2.66
CA ARG A 630 4.65 56.09 2.47
C ARG A 630 4.58 55.61 1.01
N THR A 631 5.68 55.78 0.29
CA THR A 631 5.87 55.29 -1.08
C THR A 631 6.67 53.99 -1.11
N GLU A 632 7.10 53.49 0.04
CA GLU A 632 7.83 52.24 0.18
C GLU A 632 7.28 51.41 1.35
N ILE A 633 7.11 50.10 1.11
CA ILE A 633 6.78 49.11 2.15
C ILE A 633 7.93 48.11 2.24
N THR A 634 8.38 47.81 3.44
CA THR A 634 9.30 46.69 3.69
C THR A 634 8.54 45.54 4.35
N ILE A 635 8.63 44.36 3.75
CA ILE A 635 8.13 43.10 4.32
C ILE A 635 9.32 42.35 4.91
N GLN A 636 9.26 42.07 6.20
CA GLN A 636 10.23 41.23 6.88
C GLN A 636 9.81 39.77 6.73
N LEU A 637 10.71 38.93 6.21
CA LEU A 637 10.55 37.49 6.15
C LEU A 637 11.06 36.84 7.44
N ARG A 638 10.57 35.62 7.68
CA ARG A 638 10.97 34.79 8.83
C ARG A 638 12.37 34.19 8.70
N SER A 639 12.82 34.00 7.47
CA SER A 639 14.19 33.58 7.15
C SER A 639 14.95 34.73 6.52
N ASP A 640 16.26 34.79 6.75
CA ASP A 640 17.19 35.69 6.09
C ASP A 640 17.81 35.11 4.82
N ASP A 641 17.34 33.94 4.37
CA ASP A 641 17.78 33.31 3.14
C ASP A 641 17.66 34.27 1.93
N PRO A 642 18.68 34.32 1.05
CA PRO A 642 18.60 35.08 -0.19
C PRO A 642 17.47 34.60 -1.10
N LEU A 643 16.74 35.55 -1.69
CA LEU A 643 15.70 35.27 -2.66
C LEU A 643 16.07 35.80 -4.05
N THR A 644 15.64 35.07 -5.07
CA THR A 644 15.57 35.58 -6.44
C THR A 644 14.20 36.21 -6.64
N VAL A 645 14.18 37.51 -6.95
CA VAL A 645 12.95 38.23 -7.31
C VAL A 645 12.94 38.40 -8.82
N GLU A 646 12.06 37.67 -9.50
CA GLU A 646 11.95 37.74 -10.95
C GLU A 646 11.25 39.03 -11.40
N PRO A 647 11.72 39.67 -12.50
CA PRO A 647 11.10 40.88 -13.02
C PRO A 647 9.62 40.70 -13.32
N GLY A 648 8.79 41.61 -12.80
CA GLY A 648 7.34 41.59 -12.98
C GLY A 648 6.55 40.98 -11.81
N SER A 649 7.23 40.38 -10.81
CA SER A 649 6.60 39.84 -9.60
C SER A 649 5.81 40.89 -8.79
N ALA A 650 6.11 42.19 -8.95
CA ALA A 650 5.33 43.30 -8.40
C ALA A 650 3.83 43.24 -8.72
N ALA A 651 3.46 42.67 -9.87
CA ALA A 651 2.07 42.55 -10.33
C ALA A 651 1.20 41.64 -9.44
N ASP A 652 1.80 40.80 -8.60
CA ASP A 652 1.10 39.88 -7.69
C ASP A 652 0.81 40.51 -6.32
N PHE A 653 1.35 41.70 -6.05
CA PHE A 653 1.12 42.41 -4.79
C PHE A 653 -0.10 43.33 -4.84
N ARG A 654 -0.77 43.49 -3.70
CA ARG A 654 -1.85 44.46 -3.49
C ARG A 654 -1.59 45.26 -2.23
N VAL A 655 -1.81 46.57 -2.30
CA VAL A 655 -1.80 47.45 -1.12
C VAL A 655 -3.25 47.63 -0.67
N ASN A 656 -3.69 46.79 0.27
CA ASN A 656 -5.08 46.72 0.71
C ASN A 656 -5.55 48.06 1.27
N GLY A 657 -6.81 48.42 0.98
CA GLY A 657 -7.40 49.68 1.42
C GLY A 657 -7.10 50.88 0.51
N THR A 658 -6.28 50.71 -0.54
CA THR A 658 -5.93 51.78 -1.49
C THR A 658 -6.03 51.33 -2.95
N ALA A 659 -5.97 52.27 -3.88
CA ALA A 659 -5.77 52.00 -5.31
C ALA A 659 -4.28 51.98 -5.73
N VAL A 660 -3.37 52.14 -4.78
CA VAL A 660 -1.92 52.18 -5.03
C VAL A 660 -1.44 50.80 -5.44
N THR A 661 -0.57 50.77 -6.44
CA THR A 661 0.04 49.56 -6.98
C THR A 661 1.50 49.47 -6.57
N VAL A 662 2.03 48.25 -6.51
CA VAL A 662 3.47 48.00 -6.38
C VAL A 662 4.07 48.04 -7.77
N THR A 663 5.09 48.87 -7.97
CA THR A 663 5.78 49.06 -9.26
C THR A 663 7.07 48.25 -9.34
N ASP A 664 7.69 47.98 -8.20
CA ASP A 664 8.94 47.23 -8.12
C ASP A 664 9.06 46.47 -6.80
N VAL A 665 9.78 45.35 -6.82
CA VAL A 665 10.06 44.53 -5.64
C VAL A 665 11.53 44.14 -5.68
N GLU A 666 12.24 44.39 -4.59
CA GLU A 666 13.65 44.06 -4.45
C GLU A 666 13.87 43.21 -3.19
N TYR A 667 14.70 42.17 -3.30
CA TYR A 667 15.23 41.51 -2.12
C TYR A 667 16.40 42.30 -1.54
N VAL A 668 16.28 42.65 -0.25
CA VAL A 668 17.31 43.32 0.53
C VAL A 668 17.83 42.35 1.59
N ALA A 669 19.15 42.34 1.80
CA ALA A 669 19.80 41.48 2.78
C ALA A 669 19.16 41.57 4.18
N GLY A 670 19.17 40.44 4.90
CA GLY A 670 18.49 40.28 6.18
C GLY A 670 17.02 39.85 6.03
N GLY A 671 16.67 39.17 4.93
CA GLY A 671 15.32 38.62 4.73
C GLY A 671 14.25 39.67 4.50
N ARG A 672 14.54 40.73 3.72
CA ARG A 672 13.60 41.82 3.50
C ARG A 672 13.18 41.89 2.04
N LEU A 673 11.88 42.05 1.78
CA LEU A 673 11.38 42.46 0.48
C LEU A 673 10.99 43.93 0.56
N LYS A 674 11.65 44.77 -0.24
CA LYS A 674 11.33 46.19 -0.37
C LYS A 674 10.41 46.36 -1.57
N LEU A 675 9.24 46.95 -1.34
CA LEU A 675 8.23 47.23 -2.34
C LEU A 675 8.22 48.72 -2.62
N THR A 676 8.37 49.10 -3.89
CA THR A 676 8.20 50.48 -4.35
C THR A 676 6.76 50.68 -4.83
N LEU A 677 6.12 51.77 -4.40
CA LEU A 677 4.72 52.06 -4.68
C LEU A 677 4.57 53.13 -5.77
N SER A 678 3.45 53.08 -6.51
CA SER A 678 3.16 54.07 -7.58
C SER A 678 2.80 55.46 -7.05
N ALA A 679 2.37 55.57 -5.80
CA ALA A 679 2.02 56.82 -5.11
C ALA A 679 2.03 56.59 -3.57
N PRO A 680 1.95 57.65 -2.74
CA PRO A 680 1.75 57.51 -1.30
C PRO A 680 0.51 56.65 -0.99
N ALA A 681 0.66 55.62 -0.17
CA ALA A 681 -0.42 54.70 0.17
C ALA A 681 -1.16 55.10 1.46
N ASP A 682 -1.69 56.32 1.46
CA ASP A 682 -2.51 56.80 2.58
C ASP A 682 -3.79 55.97 2.71
N GLY A 683 -4.05 55.48 3.92
CA GLY A 683 -5.19 54.59 4.20
C GLY A 683 -4.94 53.11 3.92
N ALA A 684 -3.71 52.71 3.58
CA ALA A 684 -3.37 51.30 3.45
C ALA A 684 -3.59 50.56 4.78
N THR A 685 -4.31 49.45 4.72
CA THR A 685 -4.60 48.60 5.90
C THR A 685 -3.68 47.41 6.00
N GLY A 686 -3.09 46.99 4.87
CA GLY A 686 -2.27 45.81 4.78
C GLY A 686 -1.66 45.63 3.40
N VAL A 687 -0.83 44.62 3.26
CA VAL A 687 -0.27 44.18 1.98
C VAL A 687 -0.60 42.70 1.75
N SER A 688 -0.96 42.35 0.52
CA SER A 688 -1.15 40.97 0.09
C SER A 688 -0.15 40.61 -1.00
N TYR A 689 0.30 39.37 -1.02
CA TYR A 689 0.90 38.70 -2.19
C TYR A 689 -0.04 37.56 -2.59
N LEU A 690 -0.72 37.69 -3.72
CA LEU A 690 -1.76 36.74 -4.15
C LEU A 690 -1.25 35.67 -5.12
N SER A 691 -0.04 35.85 -5.65
CA SER A 691 0.51 35.04 -6.73
C SER A 691 -0.41 35.01 -7.97
N HIS A 692 -0.19 34.06 -8.88
CA HIS A 692 -0.90 33.94 -10.15
C HIS A 692 -1.12 32.48 -10.58
N LEU A 693 -2.08 32.27 -11.50
CA LEU A 693 -2.61 30.95 -11.85
C LEU A 693 -1.66 30.04 -12.66
N ARG A 694 -0.84 30.61 -13.54
CA ARG A 694 -0.05 29.86 -14.54
C ARG A 694 1.44 30.20 -14.43
N ALA A 695 2.22 29.97 -15.47
CA ALA A 695 3.58 30.49 -15.54
C ALA A 695 3.58 32.03 -15.42
N GLY A 696 4.64 32.55 -14.83
CA GLY A 696 4.88 33.97 -14.63
C GLY A 696 6.08 34.20 -13.71
N PRO A 697 6.36 35.47 -13.35
CA PRO A 697 7.51 35.80 -12.54
C PRO A 697 7.31 35.42 -11.08
N TRP A 698 8.31 34.80 -10.48
CA TRP A 698 8.29 34.29 -9.11
C TRP A 698 9.23 35.04 -8.16
N ILE A 699 8.95 34.90 -6.87
CA ILE A 699 9.90 35.21 -5.80
C ILE A 699 10.26 33.88 -5.16
N VAL A 700 11.47 33.38 -5.38
CA VAL A 700 11.89 32.02 -4.99
C VAL A 700 13.15 32.03 -4.13
N ASN A 701 13.27 31.02 -3.28
CA ASN A 701 14.53 30.73 -2.59
C ASN A 701 15.50 29.94 -3.52
N ALA A 702 16.65 29.53 -2.97
CA ALA A 702 17.67 28.81 -3.70
C ALA A 702 17.22 27.43 -4.26
N THR A 703 16.18 26.80 -3.68
CA THR A 703 15.65 25.54 -4.21
C THR A 703 14.59 25.73 -5.29
N GLY A 704 14.12 26.96 -5.51
CA GLY A 704 12.99 27.26 -6.41
C GLY A 704 11.64 27.32 -5.70
N SER A 705 11.58 27.12 -4.37
CA SER A 705 10.33 27.21 -3.60
C SER A 705 9.86 28.67 -3.54
N GLY A 706 8.65 28.93 -4.00
CA GLY A 706 8.10 30.28 -4.09
C GLY A 706 7.60 30.84 -2.75
N LEU A 707 7.64 32.16 -2.63
CA LEU A 707 7.03 32.94 -1.54
C LEU A 707 5.59 32.50 -1.30
N LEU A 708 5.26 32.20 -0.04
CA LEU A 708 3.90 31.85 0.34
C LEU A 708 2.98 33.03 0.08
N THR A 709 1.77 32.73 -0.39
CA THR A 709 0.67 33.69 -0.47
C THR A 709 0.35 34.19 0.94
N PHE A 710 0.12 35.50 1.07
CA PHE A 710 -0.40 36.09 2.28
C PHE A 710 -1.43 37.16 1.94
N TYR A 711 -2.43 37.32 2.82
CA TYR A 711 -3.56 38.18 2.57
C TYR A 711 -3.71 39.23 3.67
N ASN A 712 -3.69 40.50 3.29
CA ASN A 712 -3.91 41.65 4.17
C ASN A 712 -3.02 41.62 5.42
N LEU A 713 -1.71 41.33 5.23
CA LEU A 713 -0.71 41.42 6.28
C LEU A 713 -0.64 42.87 6.77
N PRO A 714 -0.92 43.15 8.06
CA PRO A 714 -1.00 44.52 8.55
C PRO A 714 0.29 45.31 8.31
N ILE A 715 0.14 46.57 7.89
CA ILE A 715 1.26 47.51 7.77
C ILE A 715 1.32 48.34 9.05
N THR A 716 2.46 48.28 9.75
CA THR A 716 2.72 49.07 10.96
C THR A 716 3.39 50.40 10.66
#